data_AF-A0A1G3UC06-F1
#
_entry.id   AF-A0A1G3UC06-F1
#
_cell.length_a   1.000
_cell.length_b   1.000
_cell.length_c   1.000
_cell.angle_alpha   90.00
_cell.angle_beta   90.00
_cell.angle_gamma   90.00
#
_symmetry.space_group_name_H-M   'P 1'
#
loop_
_entity.id
_entity.type
_entity.pdbx_description
1 polymer ?
#
loop_
_entity_poly.entity_id
_entity_poly.type
_entity_poly.pdbx_seq_one_letter_code
_entity_poly.pdbx_strand_id
1 'polypeptide(L)'
;GRDLGSQINYIFELFDTPNEKRQKNLDESFTQFPYINGSIFTEQLKTAHFDRSMREMLLDACAFDWSLISPSIFGSMFQASMDVSKRGELGAHFTSETNILKAIKPLFLDELWEEFGRIKNNQKQLQIFHAKISNLKFLDPACGSGNFLIIAYKKLRELEMSIFKRIDSLQNQKSFAFSEIKLTQFYGIELDDFAHEVALLSLWLAEHQMNLEFYKTFGRTSPSLPLHDGGNIVHGNATRLNWEEVCPKNKGDEIYVLGNPPYLGARLQSKEQKEDMALVFKGIKNFNNLDYIACWFYKGASYINNAHAKVAFVSTNSISQGEQVGILWTHILDANIEIDFAYKSFKWQNNAKANAAVIVVVIGLRNTSTKPKYLYMSNIKHEVKNINAYLVNAENIIVHKRSKPLFDVPEMQFGNMANDGGHFILTDEEKEKLINSEPLSSKYIKKLLGSEEFLNGKSRWCLWLKNLDFLDLEQMPQTQARIEKVKFNRLQSSRDATKKLANTPHLFGEIRQSDSDYLIIPRVSSENRYYVPFGYVSKDTIVTDRCAFIPNADLTLFGVMTSRMHMAWMRATCGRLKLDYNYSIQLVYNTFPFPNISQKQKDEITELVWGVLDEREKHSQKTLAQLYDPNKMPEGLKKAHHNLDIAIEQCYRPKPFESDEERLEYLFKMYEEMIDK
;
A
#
# COMPACT_ATOMS: atom_id res chain seq x y z
N GLY A 1 0.84 13.90 -45.94
CA GLY A 1 -0.02 13.44 -44.83
C GLY A 1 -1.12 12.56 -45.37
N ARG A 2 -1.90 13.04 -46.34
CA ARG A 2 -3.08 12.35 -46.88
C ARG A 2 -2.86 10.88 -47.33
N ASP A 3 -1.68 10.56 -47.83
CA ASP A 3 -1.26 9.23 -48.31
C ASP A 3 -0.51 8.38 -47.26
N LEU A 4 -0.11 8.97 -46.14
CA LEU A 4 0.75 8.32 -45.14
C LEU A 4 0.12 7.04 -44.57
N GLY A 5 -1.17 7.07 -44.28
CA GLY A 5 -1.87 5.91 -43.71
C GLY A 5 -1.86 4.70 -44.64
N SER A 6 -2.10 4.89 -45.94
CA SER A 6 -2.04 3.79 -46.91
C SER A 6 -0.63 3.23 -47.06
N GLN A 7 0.40 4.10 -46.99
CA GLN A 7 1.79 3.66 -47.04
C GLN A 7 2.18 2.86 -45.80
N ILE A 8 1.76 3.29 -44.60
CA ILE A 8 2.00 2.55 -43.34
C ILE A 8 1.33 1.18 -43.38
N ASN A 9 0.07 1.10 -43.81
CA ASN A 9 -0.63 -0.19 -43.92
C ASN A 9 0.08 -1.15 -44.88
N TYR A 10 0.59 -0.64 -46.01
CA TYR A 10 1.36 -1.47 -46.93
C TYR A 10 2.67 -1.95 -46.30
N ILE A 11 3.36 -1.11 -45.53
CA ILE A 11 4.56 -1.52 -44.77
C ILE A 11 4.22 -2.60 -43.74
N PHE A 12 3.09 -2.49 -43.03
CA PHE A 12 2.65 -3.52 -42.08
C PHE A 12 2.37 -4.86 -42.76
N GLU A 13 1.77 -4.84 -43.95
CA GLU A 13 1.59 -6.05 -44.77
C GLU A 13 2.95 -6.68 -45.15
N LEU A 14 3.95 -5.85 -45.50
CA LEU A 14 5.30 -6.34 -45.80
C LEU A 14 5.99 -6.92 -44.56
N PHE A 15 5.76 -6.36 -43.37
CA PHE A 15 6.27 -6.90 -42.11
C PHE A 15 5.70 -8.28 -41.77
N ASP A 16 4.50 -8.61 -42.25
CA ASP A 16 3.88 -9.93 -42.11
C ASP A 16 4.07 -10.85 -43.33
N THR A 17 4.69 -10.36 -44.41
CA THR A 17 4.93 -11.15 -45.62
C THR A 17 6.40 -11.58 -45.71
N PRO A 18 6.72 -12.90 -45.60
CA PRO A 18 8.06 -13.41 -45.82
C PRO A 18 8.64 -12.95 -47.15
N ASN A 19 9.93 -12.63 -47.20
CA ASN A 19 10.58 -12.05 -48.38
C ASN A 19 10.32 -12.85 -49.67
N GLU A 20 10.30 -14.18 -49.57
CA GLU A 20 10.06 -15.10 -50.68
C GLU A 20 8.63 -15.06 -51.24
N LYS A 21 7.67 -14.59 -50.45
CA LYS A 21 6.25 -14.47 -50.80
C LYS A 21 5.86 -13.07 -51.29
N ARG A 22 6.80 -12.11 -51.26
CA ARG A 22 6.55 -10.73 -51.71
C ARG A 22 6.47 -10.66 -53.24
N GLN A 23 5.81 -9.62 -53.75
CA GLN A 23 5.70 -9.38 -55.18
C GLN A 23 7.09 -9.18 -55.82
N LYS A 24 7.33 -9.78 -56.99
CA LYS A 24 8.65 -9.75 -57.66
C LYS A 24 9.03 -8.36 -58.18
N ASN A 25 8.05 -7.49 -58.40
CA ASN A 25 8.18 -6.12 -58.88
C ASN A 25 7.97 -5.09 -57.76
N LEU A 26 8.24 -5.47 -56.49
CA LEU A 26 8.18 -4.57 -55.36
C LEU A 26 9.16 -3.39 -55.56
N ASP A 27 8.70 -2.16 -55.30
CA ASP A 27 9.53 -0.96 -55.38
C ASP A 27 10.76 -1.09 -54.46
N GLU A 28 11.93 -0.68 -54.95
CA GLU A 28 13.21 -0.76 -54.22
C GLU A 28 13.12 -0.11 -52.83
N SER A 29 12.36 0.97 -52.69
CA SER A 29 12.16 1.67 -51.41
C SER A 29 11.45 0.81 -50.34
N PHE A 30 10.74 -0.24 -50.74
CA PHE A 30 10.10 -1.19 -49.82
C PHE A 30 10.92 -2.46 -49.58
N THR A 31 11.87 -2.80 -50.46
CA THR A 31 12.69 -4.01 -50.32
C THR A 31 13.58 -4.02 -49.07
N GLN A 32 13.90 -2.85 -48.54
CA GLN A 32 14.71 -2.68 -47.32
C GLN A 32 14.00 -3.09 -46.02
N PHE A 33 12.67 -3.19 -46.00
CA PHE A 33 11.93 -3.58 -44.80
C PHE A 33 11.99 -5.09 -44.59
N PRO A 34 12.54 -5.59 -43.47
CA PRO A 34 12.64 -7.02 -43.24
C PRO A 34 11.28 -7.65 -42.97
N TYR A 35 11.20 -8.98 -43.07
CA TYR A 35 10.10 -9.73 -42.50
C TYR A 35 10.22 -9.71 -40.97
N ILE A 36 9.15 -9.33 -40.27
CA ILE A 36 9.12 -9.21 -38.81
C ILE A 36 8.31 -10.36 -38.19
N ASN A 37 6.99 -10.42 -38.40
CA ASN A 37 6.02 -11.38 -37.79
C ASN A 37 6.24 -11.60 -36.27
N GLY A 38 5.64 -12.62 -35.63
CA GLY A 38 5.45 -12.77 -34.17
C GLY A 38 4.13 -12.21 -33.70
N SER A 39 3.04 -12.54 -34.42
CA SER A 39 1.63 -12.12 -34.21
C SER A 39 1.31 -10.61 -34.28
N ILE A 40 2.22 -9.70 -33.98
CA ILE A 40 1.95 -8.25 -33.89
C ILE A 40 1.43 -7.59 -35.18
N PHE A 41 1.84 -8.09 -36.35
CA PHE A 41 1.41 -7.56 -37.67
C PHE A 41 0.37 -8.44 -38.37
N THR A 42 -0.19 -9.43 -37.68
CA THR A 42 -1.14 -10.38 -38.31
C THR A 42 -2.54 -9.80 -38.48
N GLU A 43 -2.93 -8.87 -37.61
CA GLU A 43 -4.21 -8.18 -37.73
C GLU A 43 -4.16 -7.10 -38.81
N GLN A 44 -5.10 -7.16 -39.76
CA GLN A 44 -5.28 -6.14 -40.78
C GLN A 44 -6.05 -4.95 -40.22
N LEU A 45 -5.33 -3.87 -39.93
CA LEU A 45 -5.90 -2.63 -39.39
C LEU A 45 -6.56 -1.78 -40.47
N LYS A 46 -7.63 -1.07 -40.09
CA LYS A 46 -8.24 -0.05 -40.96
C LYS A 46 -7.25 1.08 -41.22
N THR A 47 -7.17 1.55 -42.47
CA THR A 47 -6.30 2.65 -42.86
C THR A 47 -6.60 3.91 -42.04
N ALA A 48 -5.62 4.37 -41.28
CA ALA A 48 -5.72 5.61 -40.52
C ALA A 48 -5.57 6.85 -41.43
N HIS A 49 -6.23 7.95 -41.07
CA HIS A 49 -6.09 9.22 -41.78
C HIS A 49 -5.13 10.16 -41.03
N PHE A 50 -4.16 10.72 -41.78
CA PHE A 50 -3.17 11.65 -41.24
C PHE A 50 -3.29 13.01 -41.92
N ASP A 51 -3.21 14.07 -41.12
CA ASP A 51 -3.04 15.44 -41.62
C ASP A 51 -1.55 15.81 -41.74
N ARG A 52 -1.26 17.10 -41.94
CA ARG A 52 0.11 17.60 -42.00
C ARG A 52 0.80 17.55 -40.64
N SER A 53 0.11 17.98 -39.59
CA SER A 53 0.66 18.07 -38.24
C SER A 53 1.01 16.71 -37.67
N MET A 54 0.14 15.70 -37.85
CA MET A 54 0.39 14.33 -37.43
C MET A 54 1.60 13.70 -38.14
N ARG A 55 1.78 14.01 -39.43
CA ARG A 55 2.98 13.57 -40.17
C ARG A 55 4.24 14.23 -39.63
N GLU A 56 4.21 15.54 -39.35
CA GLU A 56 5.34 16.25 -38.77
C GLU A 56 5.71 15.66 -37.40
N MET A 57 4.72 15.39 -36.53
CA MET A 57 4.96 14.72 -35.24
C MET A 57 5.59 13.33 -35.38
N LEU A 58 5.16 12.53 -36.36
CA LEU A 58 5.76 11.22 -36.61
C LEU A 58 7.22 11.35 -37.08
N LEU A 59 7.51 12.31 -37.96
CA LEU A 59 8.89 12.56 -38.43
C LEU A 59 9.79 13.06 -37.30
N ASP A 60 9.27 13.94 -36.44
CA ASP A 60 9.98 14.38 -35.24
C ASP A 60 10.27 13.20 -34.31
N ALA A 61 9.31 12.29 -34.15
CA ALA A 61 9.52 11.05 -33.39
C ALA A 61 10.62 10.16 -34.02
N CYS A 62 10.64 10.02 -35.34
CA CYS A 62 11.68 9.27 -36.06
C CYS A 62 13.09 9.88 -35.95
N ALA A 63 13.20 11.18 -35.64
CA ALA A 63 14.50 11.86 -35.48
C ALA A 63 15.20 11.53 -34.14
N PHE A 64 14.47 10.96 -33.17
CA PHE A 64 15.07 10.51 -31.92
C PHE A 64 15.82 9.18 -32.09
N ASP A 65 16.88 9.00 -31.30
CA ASP A 65 17.58 7.72 -31.19
C ASP A 65 16.85 6.77 -30.22
N TRP A 66 16.14 5.80 -30.79
CA TRP A 66 15.39 4.79 -30.05
C TRP A 66 16.25 3.58 -29.60
N SER A 67 17.53 3.52 -29.95
CA SER A 67 18.40 2.39 -29.61
C SER A 67 18.59 2.18 -28.10
N LEU A 68 18.50 3.27 -27.34
CA LEU A 68 18.64 3.30 -25.87
C LEU A 68 17.29 3.32 -25.14
N ILE A 69 16.21 2.89 -25.79
CA ILE A 69 14.88 2.91 -25.17
C ILE A 69 14.89 2.13 -23.85
N SER A 70 14.54 2.81 -22.76
CA SER A 70 14.39 2.17 -21.47
C SER A 70 12.93 1.80 -21.23
N PRO A 71 12.64 0.75 -20.45
CA PRO A 71 11.26 0.39 -20.07
C PRO A 71 10.49 1.55 -19.41
N SER A 72 11.20 2.51 -18.82
CA SER A 72 10.62 3.73 -18.25
C SER A 72 9.94 4.64 -19.29
N ILE A 73 10.38 4.61 -20.55
CA ILE A 73 9.75 5.36 -21.64
C ILE A 73 8.38 4.76 -21.95
N PHE A 74 8.26 3.44 -22.09
CA PHE A 74 6.97 2.78 -22.31
C PHE A 74 6.00 3.00 -21.16
N GLY A 75 6.48 2.89 -19.92
CA GLY A 75 5.67 3.23 -18.75
C GLY A 75 5.17 4.68 -18.77
N SER A 76 6.02 5.62 -19.20
CA SER A 76 5.66 7.04 -19.29
C SER A 76 4.70 7.31 -20.47
N MET A 77 4.89 6.64 -21.61
CA MET A 77 4.00 6.72 -22.77
C MET A 77 2.61 6.16 -22.45
N PHE A 78 2.56 4.99 -21.80
CA PHE A 78 1.34 4.37 -21.31
C PHE A 78 0.60 5.30 -20.35
N GLN A 79 1.31 5.86 -19.37
CA GLN A 79 0.71 6.83 -18.47
C GLN A 79 0.19 8.05 -19.22
N ALA A 80 0.93 8.57 -20.19
CA ALA A 80 0.55 9.76 -20.95
C ALA A 80 -0.69 9.54 -21.83
N SER A 81 -0.92 8.34 -22.38
CA SER A 81 -2.08 8.02 -23.22
C SER A 81 -3.38 7.79 -22.43
N MET A 82 -3.30 7.58 -21.11
CA MET A 82 -4.49 7.41 -20.27
C MET A 82 -5.06 8.72 -19.72
N ASP A 83 -6.39 8.81 -19.67
CA ASP A 83 -7.13 9.85 -18.94
C ASP A 83 -6.72 9.89 -17.47
N VAL A 84 -6.53 11.10 -16.93
CA VAL A 84 -6.03 11.32 -15.56
C VAL A 84 -6.92 10.66 -14.49
N SER A 85 -8.24 10.57 -14.72
CA SER A 85 -9.19 9.88 -13.83
C SER A 85 -8.98 8.36 -13.81
N LYS A 86 -8.73 7.74 -14.97
CA LYS A 86 -8.52 6.28 -15.10
C LYS A 86 -7.20 5.81 -14.49
N ARG A 87 -6.19 6.67 -14.42
CA ARG A 87 -4.86 6.32 -13.85
C ARG A 87 -4.94 5.86 -12.40
N GLY A 88 -5.77 6.53 -11.58
CA GLY A 88 -5.96 6.19 -10.17
C GLY A 88 -6.83 4.94 -9.97
N GLU A 89 -7.83 4.73 -10.83
CA GLU A 89 -8.76 3.58 -10.74
C GLU A 89 -8.10 2.25 -11.14
N LEU A 90 -7.23 2.28 -12.15
CA LEU A 90 -6.47 1.11 -12.62
C LEU A 90 -5.14 0.91 -11.88
N GLY A 91 -4.76 1.83 -10.99
CA GLY A 91 -3.47 1.76 -10.29
C GLY A 91 -2.26 1.81 -11.24
N ALA A 92 -2.40 2.44 -12.40
CA ALA A 92 -1.44 2.47 -13.51
C ALA A 92 -0.19 3.34 -13.21
N HIS A 93 0.51 3.00 -12.13
CA HIS A 93 1.73 3.66 -11.71
C HIS A 93 2.95 2.86 -12.18
N PHE A 94 3.81 3.50 -12.98
CA PHE A 94 5.12 2.97 -13.35
C PHE A 94 5.89 2.48 -12.12
N THR A 95 6.72 1.45 -12.27
CA THR A 95 7.57 0.95 -11.19
C THR A 95 9.03 1.11 -11.58
N SER A 96 9.81 1.88 -10.81
CA SER A 96 11.23 2.09 -11.07
C SER A 96 12.03 0.79 -10.93
N GLU A 97 13.10 0.64 -11.72
CA GLU A 97 14.01 -0.51 -11.62
C GLU A 97 14.52 -0.73 -10.18
N THR A 98 14.84 0.35 -9.46
CA THR A 98 15.26 0.29 -8.05
C THR A 98 14.22 -0.35 -7.13
N ASN A 99 12.93 -0.14 -7.39
CA ASN A 99 11.86 -0.76 -6.61
C ASN A 99 11.57 -2.20 -7.07
N ILE A 100 11.67 -2.50 -8.37
CA ILE A 100 11.59 -3.87 -8.89
C ILE A 100 12.66 -4.74 -8.24
N LEU A 101 13.89 -4.22 -8.15
CA LEU A 101 15.02 -4.92 -7.54
C LEU A 101 14.76 -5.27 -6.07
N LYS A 102 13.97 -4.50 -5.31
CA LYS A 102 13.59 -4.85 -3.94
C LYS A 102 12.69 -6.09 -3.89
N ALA A 103 11.89 -6.36 -4.91
CA ALA A 103 11.07 -7.56 -4.99
C ALA A 103 11.86 -8.74 -5.55
N ILE A 104 12.58 -8.57 -6.67
CA ILE A 104 13.17 -9.71 -7.37
C ILE A 104 14.49 -10.21 -6.75
N LYS A 105 15.26 -9.33 -6.08
CA LYS A 105 16.52 -9.72 -5.41
C LYS A 105 16.29 -10.79 -4.36
N PRO A 106 15.46 -10.56 -3.33
CA PRO A 106 15.27 -11.58 -2.30
C PRO A 106 14.40 -12.75 -2.77
N LEU A 107 13.55 -12.54 -3.79
CA LEU A 107 12.67 -13.59 -4.31
C LEU A 107 13.45 -14.73 -4.97
N PHE A 108 14.39 -14.40 -5.86
CA PHE A 108 15.17 -15.39 -6.61
C PHE A 108 16.58 -14.94 -6.99
N LEU A 109 16.78 -13.66 -7.33
CA LEU A 109 17.99 -13.22 -8.02
C LEU A 109 19.24 -13.33 -7.12
N ASP A 110 19.15 -12.96 -5.84
CA ASP A 110 20.27 -13.10 -4.90
C ASP A 110 20.64 -14.59 -4.71
N GLU A 111 19.64 -15.48 -4.56
CA GLU A 111 19.85 -16.93 -4.42
C GLU A 111 20.57 -17.52 -5.65
N LEU A 112 20.20 -17.08 -6.86
CA LEU A 112 20.87 -17.51 -8.10
C LEU A 112 22.32 -17.02 -8.19
N TRP A 113 22.60 -15.77 -7.81
CA TRP A 113 23.97 -15.24 -7.82
C TRP A 113 24.86 -15.88 -6.74
N GLU A 114 24.31 -16.16 -5.57
CA GLU A 114 24.99 -16.91 -4.51
C GLU A 114 25.32 -18.35 -4.96
N GLU A 115 24.37 -19.03 -5.60
CA GLU A 115 24.58 -20.37 -6.17
C GLU A 115 25.70 -20.35 -7.23
N PHE A 116 25.64 -19.41 -8.18
CA PHE A 116 26.70 -19.18 -9.17
C PHE A 116 28.06 -18.96 -8.50
N GLY A 117 28.12 -18.10 -7.49
CA GLY A 117 29.35 -17.77 -6.76
C GLY A 117 30.02 -19.00 -6.12
N ARG A 118 29.22 -19.95 -5.61
CA ARG A 118 29.70 -21.21 -5.02
C ARG A 118 30.21 -22.19 -6.07
N ILE A 119 29.52 -22.33 -7.20
CA ILE A 119 29.82 -23.35 -8.22
C ILE A 119 30.73 -22.85 -9.35
N LYS A 120 31.10 -21.56 -9.37
CA LYS A 120 31.86 -20.91 -10.46
C LYS A 120 33.18 -21.57 -10.86
N ASN A 121 33.73 -22.47 -10.04
CA ASN A 121 34.97 -23.19 -10.33
C ASN A 121 34.75 -24.61 -10.87
N ASN A 122 33.51 -25.05 -11.01
CA ASN A 122 33.15 -26.39 -11.49
C ASN A 122 32.29 -26.29 -12.76
N GLN A 123 32.89 -26.62 -13.90
CA GLN A 123 32.23 -26.53 -15.21
C GLN A 123 30.95 -27.37 -15.29
N LYS A 124 30.97 -28.60 -14.78
CA LYS A 124 29.80 -29.49 -14.86
C LYS A 124 28.64 -28.94 -14.04
N GLN A 125 28.93 -28.37 -12.87
CA GLN A 125 27.91 -27.71 -12.05
C GLN A 125 27.37 -26.45 -12.73
N LEU A 126 28.23 -25.65 -13.39
CA LEU A 126 27.78 -24.48 -14.16
C LEU A 126 26.85 -24.86 -15.32
N GLN A 127 27.10 -25.97 -16.01
CA GLN A 127 26.22 -26.46 -17.08
C GLN A 127 24.86 -26.93 -16.53
N ILE A 128 24.85 -27.63 -15.40
CA ILE A 128 23.61 -28.03 -14.71
C ILE A 128 22.83 -26.80 -14.25
N PHE A 129 23.52 -25.80 -13.70
CA PHE A 129 22.90 -24.56 -13.24
C PHE A 129 22.37 -23.72 -14.40
N HIS A 130 23.08 -23.68 -15.53
CA HIS A 130 22.59 -23.03 -16.75
C HIS A 130 21.29 -23.67 -17.25
N ALA A 131 21.24 -25.01 -17.29
CA ALA A 131 20.02 -25.75 -17.62
C ALA A 131 18.88 -25.51 -16.61
N LYS A 132 19.17 -25.31 -15.32
CA LYS A 132 18.17 -24.92 -14.33
C LYS A 132 17.58 -23.54 -14.67
N ILE A 133 18.43 -22.53 -14.90
CA ILE A 133 17.94 -21.15 -15.13
C ILE A 133 17.16 -21.00 -16.44
N SER A 134 17.44 -21.84 -17.46
CA SER A 134 16.67 -21.85 -18.72
C SER A 134 15.28 -22.48 -18.61
N ASN A 135 14.96 -23.12 -17.48
CA ASN A 135 13.66 -23.72 -17.20
C ASN A 135 12.85 -22.99 -16.11
N LEU A 136 13.36 -21.87 -15.57
CA LEU A 136 12.60 -21.05 -14.62
C LEU A 136 11.39 -20.41 -15.30
N LYS A 137 10.31 -20.21 -14.55
CA LYS A 137 9.11 -19.51 -15.01
C LYS A 137 8.84 -18.27 -14.15
N PHE A 138 8.41 -17.18 -14.78
CA PHE A 138 8.11 -15.92 -14.12
C PHE A 138 6.68 -15.49 -14.48
N LEU A 139 5.84 -15.23 -13.48
CA LEU A 139 4.46 -14.78 -13.69
C LEU A 139 4.24 -13.41 -13.05
N ASP A 140 3.76 -12.46 -13.84
CA ASP A 140 3.24 -11.19 -13.35
C ASP A 140 1.73 -11.05 -13.60
N PRO A 141 0.88 -11.33 -12.60
CA PRO A 141 -0.57 -11.35 -12.73
C PRO A 141 -1.22 -9.95 -12.69
N ALA A 142 -0.45 -8.87 -12.86
CA ALA A 142 -0.94 -7.52 -13.09
C ALA A 142 0.19 -6.71 -13.77
N CYS A 143 0.61 -7.17 -14.95
CA CYS A 143 1.93 -6.83 -15.47
C CYS A 143 2.06 -5.39 -16.00
N GLY A 144 0.95 -4.69 -16.25
CA GLY A 144 0.96 -3.39 -16.88
C GLY A 144 1.78 -3.43 -18.17
N SER A 145 2.72 -2.49 -18.30
CA SER A 145 3.66 -2.44 -19.44
C SER A 145 4.80 -3.49 -19.38
N GLY A 146 4.72 -4.51 -18.52
CA GLY A 146 5.67 -5.63 -18.45
C GLY A 146 7.00 -5.36 -17.72
N ASN A 147 7.16 -4.22 -17.02
CA ASN A 147 8.45 -3.81 -16.45
C ASN A 147 9.12 -4.87 -15.55
N PHE A 148 8.34 -5.53 -14.70
CA PHE A 148 8.84 -6.58 -13.82
C PHE A 148 9.40 -7.78 -14.60
N LEU A 149 8.69 -8.23 -15.63
CA LEU A 149 9.12 -9.30 -16.52
C LEU A 149 10.38 -8.90 -17.30
N ILE A 150 10.43 -7.67 -17.80
CA ILE A 150 11.58 -7.14 -18.55
C ILE A 150 12.84 -7.09 -17.68
N ILE A 151 12.74 -6.57 -16.45
CA ILE A 151 13.90 -6.52 -15.56
C ILE A 151 14.32 -7.93 -15.14
N ALA A 152 13.38 -8.82 -14.82
CA ALA A 152 13.69 -10.22 -14.53
C ALA A 152 14.42 -10.89 -15.70
N TYR A 153 13.94 -10.71 -16.94
CA TYR A 153 14.57 -11.21 -18.15
C TYR A 153 16.00 -10.68 -18.33
N LYS A 154 16.19 -9.35 -18.24
CA LYS A 154 17.52 -8.73 -18.37
C LYS A 154 18.49 -9.25 -17.32
N LYS A 155 18.06 -9.36 -16.06
CA LYS A 155 18.91 -9.89 -14.97
C LYS A 155 19.25 -11.37 -15.13
N LEU A 156 18.33 -12.17 -15.70
CA LEU A 156 18.61 -13.57 -16.01
C LEU A 156 19.59 -13.71 -17.18
N ARG A 157 19.46 -12.88 -18.23
CA ARG A 157 20.43 -12.80 -19.35
C ARG A 157 21.81 -12.34 -18.86
N GLU A 158 21.89 -11.36 -17.97
CA GLU A 158 23.16 -10.92 -17.35
C GLU A 158 23.87 -12.06 -16.58
N LEU A 159 23.09 -12.87 -15.84
CA LEU A 159 23.59 -14.04 -15.13
C LEU A 159 24.07 -15.12 -16.11
N GLU A 160 23.30 -15.43 -17.15
CA GLU A 160 23.68 -16.39 -18.18
C GLU A 160 25.00 -16.00 -18.86
N MET A 161 25.14 -14.73 -19.24
CA MET A 161 26.39 -14.24 -19.83
C MET A 161 27.58 -14.39 -18.87
N SER A 162 27.36 -14.21 -17.57
CA SER A 162 28.38 -14.43 -16.54
C SER A 162 28.77 -15.91 -16.42
N ILE A 163 27.80 -16.83 -16.56
CA ILE A 163 28.05 -18.27 -16.59
C ILE A 163 28.90 -18.65 -17.81
N PHE A 164 28.54 -18.18 -19.01
CA PHE A 164 29.30 -18.49 -20.23
C PHE A 164 30.72 -17.92 -20.20
N LYS A 165 30.90 -16.66 -19.78
CA LYS A 165 32.24 -16.09 -19.58
C LYS A 165 33.08 -16.97 -18.65
N ARG A 166 32.47 -17.52 -17.60
CA ARG A 166 33.19 -18.37 -16.66
C ARG A 166 33.52 -19.74 -17.24
N ILE A 167 32.60 -20.37 -17.97
CA ILE A 167 32.86 -21.64 -18.66
C ILE A 167 34.00 -21.48 -19.67
N ASP A 168 33.95 -20.45 -20.53
CA ASP A 168 35.00 -20.17 -21.52
C ASP A 168 36.38 -19.99 -20.86
N SER A 169 36.41 -19.28 -19.72
CA SER A 169 37.61 -19.07 -18.91
C SER A 169 38.16 -20.37 -18.30
N LEU A 170 37.32 -21.35 -17.96
CA LEU A 170 37.76 -22.64 -17.42
C LEU A 170 38.27 -23.58 -18.53
N GLN A 171 37.74 -23.45 -19.74
CA GLN A 171 38.11 -24.29 -20.89
C GLN A 171 39.31 -23.76 -21.68
N ASN A 172 39.75 -22.52 -21.44
CA ASN A 172 40.72 -21.80 -22.30
C ASN A 172 40.30 -21.79 -23.79
N GLN A 173 39.01 -21.90 -24.05
CA GLN A 173 38.42 -21.89 -25.40
C GLN A 173 37.08 -21.15 -25.33
N LYS A 174 36.78 -20.36 -26.36
CA LYS A 174 35.44 -19.76 -26.50
C LYS A 174 34.44 -20.86 -26.85
N SER A 175 33.43 -21.09 -26.00
CA SER A 175 32.33 -21.98 -26.34
C SER A 175 31.57 -21.44 -27.55
N PHE A 176 30.78 -22.28 -28.23
CA PHE A 176 29.88 -21.91 -29.32
C PHE A 176 28.37 -21.83 -28.92
N ALA A 177 28.08 -21.77 -27.61
CA ALA A 177 26.72 -21.73 -27.07
C ALA A 177 25.97 -20.40 -27.37
N PHE A 178 24.68 -20.51 -27.65
CA PHE A 178 23.74 -19.39 -27.75
C PHE A 178 22.98 -19.23 -26.42
N SER A 179 22.25 -18.13 -26.27
CA SER A 179 21.36 -17.94 -25.12
C SER A 179 20.26 -19.00 -25.12
N GLU A 180 20.03 -19.62 -23.97
CA GLU A 180 18.90 -20.54 -23.73
C GLU A 180 17.77 -19.87 -22.96
N ILE A 181 17.98 -18.65 -22.44
CA ILE A 181 16.93 -17.86 -21.81
C ILE A 181 15.98 -17.31 -22.88
N LYS A 182 14.70 -17.66 -22.78
CA LYS A 182 13.67 -17.36 -23.79
C LYS A 182 12.53 -16.55 -23.20
N LEU A 183 11.87 -15.74 -24.03
CA LEU A 183 10.66 -15.01 -23.63
C LEU A 183 9.52 -15.94 -23.18
N THR A 184 9.48 -17.18 -23.68
CA THR A 184 8.48 -18.19 -23.27
C THR A 184 8.55 -18.59 -21.79
N GLN A 185 9.61 -18.19 -21.06
CA GLN A 185 9.71 -18.34 -19.60
C GLN A 185 8.87 -17.30 -18.84
N PHE A 186 8.41 -16.24 -19.51
CA PHE A 186 7.75 -15.08 -18.90
C PHE A 186 6.27 -15.07 -19.22
N TYR A 187 5.45 -14.92 -18.19
CA TYR A 187 4.00 -15.00 -18.21
C TYR A 187 3.42 -13.72 -17.59
N GLY A 188 2.32 -13.22 -18.14
CA GLY A 188 1.69 -11.99 -17.67
C GLY A 188 0.17 -12.04 -17.78
N ILE A 189 -0.52 -11.32 -16.90
CA ILE A 189 -1.94 -11.04 -17.04
C ILE A 189 -2.13 -9.53 -16.95
N GLU A 190 -2.80 -8.94 -17.94
CA GLU A 190 -3.11 -7.52 -17.97
C GLU A 190 -4.56 -7.28 -18.38
N LEU A 191 -5.24 -6.38 -17.70
CA LEU A 191 -6.65 -6.07 -17.93
C LEU A 191 -6.86 -5.05 -19.05
N ASP A 192 -5.94 -4.11 -19.23
CA ASP A 192 -6.00 -3.08 -20.25
C ASP A 192 -5.35 -3.57 -21.56
N ASP A 193 -6.13 -3.51 -22.64
CA ASP A 193 -5.72 -3.96 -23.98
C ASP A 193 -4.44 -3.25 -24.48
N PHE A 194 -4.35 -1.93 -24.29
CA PHE A 194 -3.18 -1.18 -24.72
C PHE A 194 -1.94 -1.51 -23.86
N ALA A 195 -2.09 -1.63 -22.55
CA ALA A 195 -1.01 -2.06 -21.65
C ALA A 195 -0.49 -3.46 -22.02
N HIS A 196 -1.39 -4.38 -22.35
CA HIS A 196 -1.09 -5.72 -22.82
C HIS A 196 -0.18 -5.70 -24.05
N GLU A 197 -0.54 -4.96 -25.10
CA GLU A 197 0.27 -4.83 -26.32
C GLU A 197 1.65 -4.19 -26.04
N VAL A 198 1.68 -3.18 -25.15
CA VAL A 198 2.93 -2.54 -24.75
C VAL A 198 3.86 -3.53 -24.02
N ALA A 199 3.33 -4.44 -23.20
CA ALA A 199 4.13 -5.44 -22.50
C ALA A 199 4.81 -6.41 -23.47
N LEU A 200 4.08 -6.90 -24.48
CA LEU A 200 4.60 -7.77 -25.53
C LEU A 200 5.74 -7.10 -26.31
N LEU A 201 5.48 -5.88 -26.81
CA LEU A 201 6.48 -5.10 -27.55
C LEU A 201 7.74 -4.84 -26.70
N SER A 202 7.55 -4.49 -25.42
CA SER A 202 8.65 -4.17 -24.52
C SER A 202 9.52 -5.39 -24.20
N LEU A 203 8.95 -6.60 -24.17
CA LEU A 203 9.69 -7.85 -24.00
C LEU A 203 10.56 -8.17 -25.23
N TRP A 204 10.01 -8.05 -26.45
CA TRP A 204 10.82 -8.23 -27.67
C TRP A 204 11.96 -7.23 -27.77
N LEU A 205 11.72 -5.97 -27.42
CA LEU A 205 12.77 -4.96 -27.38
C LEU A 205 13.84 -5.28 -26.34
N ALA A 206 13.46 -5.78 -25.16
CA ALA A 206 14.39 -6.22 -24.16
C ALA A 206 15.24 -7.41 -24.64
N GLU A 207 14.64 -8.37 -25.34
CA GLU A 207 15.35 -9.47 -26.00
C GLU A 207 16.35 -8.98 -27.03
N HIS A 208 15.94 -8.07 -27.92
CA HIS A 208 16.83 -7.49 -28.91
C HIS A 208 18.02 -6.76 -28.26
N GLN A 209 17.77 -5.94 -27.23
CA GLN A 209 18.82 -5.26 -26.48
C GLN A 209 19.81 -6.25 -25.86
N MET A 210 19.31 -7.31 -25.22
CA MET A 210 20.19 -8.33 -24.63
C MET A 210 20.92 -9.15 -25.69
N ASN A 211 20.36 -9.34 -26.88
CA ASN A 211 21.04 -9.97 -28.02
C ASN A 211 22.19 -9.11 -28.55
N LEU A 212 22.01 -7.79 -28.61
CA LEU A 212 23.11 -6.87 -28.93
C LEU A 212 24.23 -6.93 -27.90
N GLU A 213 23.91 -6.94 -26.60
CA GLU A 213 24.91 -7.09 -25.54
C GLU A 213 25.62 -8.45 -25.57
N PHE A 214 24.87 -9.51 -25.87
CA PHE A 214 25.41 -10.85 -26.06
C PHE A 214 26.37 -10.89 -27.28
N TYR A 215 25.98 -10.29 -28.41
CA TYR A 215 26.84 -10.17 -29.59
C TYR A 215 28.11 -9.38 -29.31
N LYS A 216 28.01 -8.22 -28.65
CA LYS A 216 29.19 -7.42 -28.24
C LYS A 216 30.17 -8.24 -27.40
N THR A 217 29.65 -9.13 -26.56
CA THR A 217 30.46 -9.93 -25.64
C THR A 217 31.08 -11.16 -26.30
N PHE A 218 30.31 -11.90 -27.10
CA PHE A 218 30.70 -13.22 -27.61
C PHE A 218 30.94 -13.27 -29.12
N GLY A 219 30.65 -12.19 -29.86
CA GLY A 219 30.79 -12.10 -31.32
C GLY A 219 29.74 -12.88 -32.11
N ARG A 220 28.68 -13.35 -31.44
CA ARG A 220 27.56 -14.09 -32.02
C ARG A 220 26.29 -13.83 -31.23
N THR A 221 25.13 -14.04 -31.84
CA THR A 221 23.82 -14.01 -31.17
C THR A 221 22.79 -14.74 -32.02
N SER A 222 21.70 -15.17 -31.41
CA SER A 222 20.50 -15.56 -32.16
C SER A 222 19.94 -14.35 -32.90
N PRO A 223 19.42 -14.51 -34.14
CA PRO A 223 18.75 -13.42 -34.85
C PRO A 223 17.54 -12.95 -34.05
N SER A 224 17.30 -11.64 -34.03
CA SER A 224 16.12 -11.08 -33.34
C SER A 224 14.86 -11.09 -34.21
N LEU A 225 15.00 -11.36 -35.51
CA LEU A 225 13.92 -11.41 -36.48
C LEU A 225 13.98 -12.72 -37.28
N PRO A 226 12.84 -13.30 -37.70
CA PRO A 226 11.48 -12.85 -37.37
C PRO A 226 11.17 -13.02 -35.87
N LEU A 227 10.25 -12.21 -35.32
CA LEU A 227 9.85 -12.40 -33.93
C LEU A 227 9.12 -13.75 -33.82
N HIS A 228 9.37 -14.43 -32.71
CA HIS A 228 8.67 -15.66 -32.34
C HIS A 228 7.60 -15.32 -31.30
N ASP A 229 6.70 -16.28 -31.00
CA ASP A 229 5.67 -16.13 -29.96
C ASP A 229 6.29 -15.51 -28.68
N GLY A 230 5.94 -14.26 -28.43
CA GLY A 230 6.67 -13.36 -27.56
C GLY A 230 6.10 -13.35 -26.16
N GLY A 231 6.62 -14.18 -25.26
CA GLY A 231 6.08 -14.26 -23.90
C GLY A 231 4.62 -14.73 -23.85
N ASN A 232 4.19 -15.17 -22.68
CA ASN A 232 2.83 -15.66 -22.46
C ASN A 232 2.02 -14.59 -21.74
N ILE A 233 1.81 -13.44 -22.40
CA ILE A 233 0.99 -12.35 -21.85
C ILE A 233 -0.46 -12.57 -22.26
N VAL A 234 -1.36 -12.57 -21.29
CA VAL A 234 -2.79 -12.83 -21.49
C VAL A 234 -3.57 -11.56 -21.16
N HIS A 235 -4.35 -11.07 -22.12
CA HIS A 235 -5.33 -10.02 -21.87
C HIS A 235 -6.52 -10.58 -21.08
N GLY A 236 -6.70 -10.13 -19.84
CA GLY A 236 -7.83 -10.51 -19.01
C GLY A 236 -7.75 -10.09 -17.55
N ASN A 237 -8.81 -10.36 -16.80
CA ASN A 237 -8.89 -10.00 -15.39
C ASN A 237 -8.27 -11.08 -14.50
N ALA A 238 -7.08 -10.81 -13.95
CA ALA A 238 -6.34 -11.73 -13.10
C ALA A 238 -7.10 -12.18 -11.83
N THR A 239 -8.07 -11.40 -11.35
CA THR A 239 -8.89 -11.81 -10.20
C THR A 239 -9.88 -12.91 -10.58
N ARG A 240 -10.31 -12.96 -11.85
CA ARG A 240 -11.28 -13.94 -12.38
C ARG A 240 -10.62 -15.15 -13.04
N LEU A 241 -9.51 -14.94 -13.73
CA LEU A 241 -8.80 -16.01 -14.44
C LEU A 241 -8.18 -17.04 -13.49
N ASN A 242 -8.08 -18.28 -13.97
CA ASN A 242 -7.29 -19.32 -13.33
C ASN A 242 -5.81 -19.14 -13.71
N TRP A 243 -4.96 -18.83 -12.75
CA TRP A 243 -3.54 -18.58 -13.02
C TRP A 243 -2.79 -19.82 -13.51
N GLU A 244 -3.29 -21.03 -13.22
CA GLU A 244 -2.69 -22.27 -13.71
C GLU A 244 -2.96 -22.51 -15.20
N GLU A 245 -4.01 -21.91 -15.77
CA GLU A 245 -4.26 -21.94 -17.21
C GLU A 245 -3.31 -20.98 -17.96
N VAL A 246 -2.91 -19.90 -17.31
CA VAL A 246 -1.95 -18.93 -17.86
C VAL A 246 -0.51 -19.42 -17.71
N CYS A 247 -0.13 -19.81 -16.49
CA CYS A 247 1.19 -20.35 -16.16
C CYS A 247 1.03 -21.75 -15.54
N PRO A 248 1.10 -22.82 -16.34
CA PRO A 248 0.92 -24.18 -15.84
C PRO A 248 2.04 -24.61 -14.88
N LYS A 249 1.65 -25.33 -13.81
CA LYS A 249 2.55 -25.95 -12.82
C LYS A 249 2.86 -27.40 -13.19
N ASN A 250 3.89 -27.62 -14.01
CA ASN A 250 4.34 -28.96 -14.37
C ASN A 250 5.31 -29.52 -13.32
N LYS A 251 5.48 -30.84 -13.32
CA LYS A 251 6.41 -31.52 -12.42
C LYS A 251 7.85 -31.06 -12.68
N GLY A 252 8.49 -30.49 -11.66
CA GLY A 252 9.87 -30.01 -11.72
C GLY A 252 10.01 -28.54 -12.05
N ASP A 253 8.91 -27.83 -12.35
CA ASP A 253 8.93 -26.39 -12.57
C ASP A 253 9.32 -25.64 -11.29
N GLU A 254 10.08 -24.57 -11.46
CA GLU A 254 10.38 -23.57 -10.43
C GLU A 254 9.80 -22.23 -10.88
N ILE A 255 8.85 -21.69 -10.12
CA ILE A 255 8.01 -20.56 -10.54
C ILE A 255 8.14 -19.37 -9.59
N TYR A 256 8.36 -18.19 -10.14
CA TYR A 256 8.42 -16.94 -9.40
C TYR A 256 7.28 -16.01 -9.83
N VAL A 257 6.33 -15.79 -8.93
CA VAL A 257 5.25 -14.82 -9.13
C VAL A 257 5.71 -13.47 -8.59
N LEU A 258 5.56 -12.41 -9.35
CA LEU A 258 6.10 -11.10 -9.01
C LEU A 258 5.25 -10.00 -9.62
N GLY A 259 5.19 -8.82 -9.02
CA GLY A 259 4.51 -7.70 -9.65
C GLY A 259 4.15 -6.57 -8.71
N ASN A 260 3.42 -5.61 -9.28
CA ASN A 260 2.85 -4.48 -8.57
C ASN A 260 1.36 -4.33 -8.93
N PRO A 261 0.47 -5.16 -8.35
CA PRO A 261 -0.94 -5.11 -8.67
C PRO A 261 -1.63 -3.85 -8.11
N PRO A 262 -2.85 -3.50 -8.55
CA PRO A 262 -3.51 -2.26 -8.17
C PRO A 262 -3.92 -2.21 -6.68
N TYR A 263 -3.72 -1.04 -6.04
CA TYR A 263 -4.18 -0.78 -4.66
C TYR A 263 -5.37 0.17 -4.67
N LEU A 264 -6.47 -0.25 -4.06
CA LEU A 264 -7.66 0.58 -3.94
C LEU A 264 -8.46 0.19 -2.70
N GLY A 265 -8.51 1.12 -1.74
CA GLY A 265 -9.21 0.91 -0.48
C GLY A 265 -10.71 0.61 -0.69
N ALA A 266 -11.29 -0.18 0.20
CA ALA A 266 -12.66 -0.71 0.14
C ALA A 266 -13.79 0.28 -0.24
N ARG A 267 -13.63 1.57 0.06
CA ARG A 267 -14.62 2.62 -0.23
C ARG A 267 -14.45 3.29 -1.59
N LEU A 268 -13.29 3.10 -2.23
CA LEU A 268 -12.96 3.65 -3.56
C LEU A 268 -13.17 2.64 -4.68
N GLN A 269 -13.33 1.36 -4.35
CA GLN A 269 -13.55 0.28 -5.33
C GLN A 269 -14.82 0.47 -6.14
N SER A 270 -14.71 0.26 -7.45
CA SER A 270 -15.83 0.22 -8.39
C SER A 270 -16.76 -0.95 -8.10
N LYS A 271 -17.94 -0.96 -8.74
CA LYS A 271 -18.88 -2.08 -8.63
C LYS A 271 -18.24 -3.40 -9.11
N GLU A 272 -17.54 -3.35 -10.24
CA GLU A 272 -16.88 -4.51 -10.84
C GLU A 272 -15.76 -5.06 -9.93
N GLN A 273 -14.94 -4.18 -9.35
CA GLN A 273 -13.90 -4.60 -8.41
C GLN A 273 -14.49 -5.23 -7.14
N LYS A 274 -15.68 -4.81 -6.69
CA LYS A 274 -16.36 -5.48 -5.57
C LYS A 274 -16.91 -6.85 -5.94
N GLU A 275 -17.34 -7.04 -7.18
CA GLU A 275 -17.73 -8.36 -7.71
C GLU A 275 -16.50 -9.28 -7.79
N ASP A 276 -15.36 -8.76 -8.24
CA ASP A 276 -14.08 -9.46 -8.26
C ASP A 276 -13.66 -9.92 -6.85
N MET A 277 -13.72 -9.02 -5.86
CA MET A 277 -13.46 -9.36 -4.46
C MET A 277 -14.40 -10.46 -3.96
N ALA A 278 -15.68 -10.42 -4.31
CA ALA A 278 -16.66 -11.42 -3.89
C ALA A 278 -16.40 -12.81 -4.50
N LEU A 279 -15.89 -12.85 -5.73
CA LEU A 279 -15.47 -14.09 -6.40
C LEU A 279 -14.22 -14.67 -5.74
N VAL A 280 -13.20 -13.86 -5.49
CA VAL A 280 -11.92 -14.30 -4.91
C VAL A 280 -12.09 -14.75 -3.45
N PHE A 281 -12.82 -13.97 -2.64
CA PHE A 281 -12.99 -14.20 -1.20
C PHE A 281 -14.28 -14.95 -0.86
N LYS A 282 -14.80 -15.78 -1.78
CA LYS A 282 -16.02 -16.55 -1.55
C LYS A 282 -15.92 -17.36 -0.25
N GLY A 283 -16.82 -17.07 0.70
CA GLY A 283 -16.88 -17.75 2.00
C GLY A 283 -16.13 -17.05 3.15
N ILE A 284 -15.36 -16.00 2.87
CA ILE A 284 -14.66 -15.21 3.88
C ILE A 284 -15.57 -14.08 4.36
N LYS A 285 -15.62 -13.82 5.68
CA LYS A 285 -16.45 -12.74 6.24
C LYS A 285 -15.71 -11.41 6.18
N ASN A 286 -16.44 -10.31 6.04
CA ASN A 286 -15.90 -8.93 6.05
C ASN A 286 -14.87 -8.59 4.96
N PHE A 287 -14.72 -9.42 3.92
CA PHE A 287 -13.80 -9.19 2.80
C PHE A 287 -14.03 -7.83 2.10
N ASN A 288 -15.24 -7.29 2.18
CA ASN A 288 -15.64 -6.00 1.63
C ASN A 288 -14.97 -4.78 2.31
N ASN A 289 -14.15 -4.98 3.34
CA ASN A 289 -13.30 -3.95 3.94
C ASN A 289 -11.81 -4.09 3.57
N LEU A 290 -11.43 -5.13 2.82
CA LEU A 290 -10.06 -5.30 2.32
C LEU A 290 -9.76 -4.33 1.17
N ASP A 291 -8.48 -3.95 1.05
CA ASP A 291 -7.95 -3.30 -0.13
C ASP A 291 -7.97 -4.27 -1.32
N TYR A 292 -8.12 -3.76 -2.54
CA TYR A 292 -8.25 -4.56 -3.75
C TYR A 292 -7.03 -5.46 -4.01
N ILE A 293 -5.82 -5.00 -3.63
CA ILE A 293 -4.58 -5.77 -3.71
C ILE A 293 -4.62 -7.10 -2.93
N ALA A 294 -5.51 -7.21 -1.93
CA ALA A 294 -5.67 -8.43 -1.16
C ALA A 294 -6.03 -9.64 -2.05
N CYS A 295 -6.73 -9.42 -3.17
CA CYS A 295 -7.04 -10.48 -4.15
C CYS A 295 -5.76 -11.19 -4.64
N TRP A 296 -4.71 -10.44 -4.94
CA TRP A 296 -3.46 -10.99 -5.46
C TRP A 296 -2.68 -11.75 -4.40
N PHE A 297 -2.66 -11.26 -3.15
CA PHE A 297 -2.04 -12.02 -2.05
C PHE A 297 -2.76 -13.35 -1.81
N TYR A 298 -4.09 -13.35 -1.80
CA TYR A 298 -4.87 -14.56 -1.60
C TYR A 298 -4.73 -15.55 -2.77
N LYS A 299 -4.88 -15.09 -4.02
CA LYS A 299 -4.68 -15.93 -5.21
C LYS A 299 -3.24 -16.40 -5.35
N GLY A 300 -2.27 -15.54 -5.05
CA GLY A 300 -0.84 -15.88 -5.07
C GLY A 300 -0.50 -16.96 -4.06
N ALA A 301 -0.94 -16.83 -2.81
CA ALA A 301 -0.79 -17.85 -1.80
C ALA A 301 -1.42 -19.18 -2.23
N SER A 302 -2.64 -19.14 -2.79
CA SER A 302 -3.31 -20.34 -3.33
C SER A 302 -2.56 -20.96 -4.50
N TYR A 303 -2.00 -20.15 -5.40
CA TYR A 303 -1.28 -20.60 -6.59
C TYR A 303 0.03 -21.30 -6.23
N ILE A 304 0.79 -20.76 -5.27
CA ILE A 304 2.08 -21.32 -4.86
C ILE A 304 1.96 -22.52 -3.91
N ASN A 305 0.80 -22.69 -3.26
CA ASN A 305 0.60 -23.74 -2.27
C ASN A 305 0.93 -25.13 -2.82
N ASN A 306 1.80 -25.86 -2.13
CA ASN A 306 2.31 -27.18 -2.51
C ASN A 306 3.04 -27.23 -3.87
N ALA A 307 3.50 -26.10 -4.40
CA ALA A 307 4.32 -26.01 -5.60
C ALA A 307 5.74 -25.52 -5.27
N HIS A 308 6.72 -25.80 -6.13
CA HIS A 308 8.04 -25.17 -6.03
C HIS A 308 7.98 -23.74 -6.57
N ALA A 309 7.27 -22.89 -5.84
CA ALA A 309 6.97 -21.53 -6.23
C ALA A 309 7.05 -20.57 -5.06
N LYS A 310 7.39 -19.32 -5.37
CA LYS A 310 7.37 -18.18 -4.44
C LYS A 310 6.64 -17.01 -5.09
N VAL A 311 6.09 -16.11 -4.29
CA VAL A 311 5.45 -14.89 -4.78
C VAL A 311 6.00 -13.66 -4.07
N ALA A 312 6.19 -12.53 -4.76
CA ALA A 312 6.43 -11.24 -4.11
C ALA A 312 5.65 -10.10 -4.76
N PHE A 313 4.91 -9.34 -3.97
CA PHE A 313 4.18 -8.17 -4.45
C PHE A 313 4.60 -6.90 -3.74
N VAL A 314 4.63 -5.81 -4.51
CA VAL A 314 4.56 -4.45 -3.96
C VAL A 314 3.11 -4.19 -3.54
N SER A 315 2.91 -3.56 -2.38
CA SER A 315 1.57 -3.27 -1.86
C SER A 315 1.51 -1.98 -1.06
N THR A 316 0.31 -1.43 -0.86
CA THR A 316 0.06 -0.48 0.22
C THR A 316 0.41 -1.09 1.58
N ASN A 317 1.00 -0.32 2.48
CA ASN A 317 1.31 -0.81 3.82
C ASN A 317 0.07 -1.15 4.66
N SER A 318 -1.12 -0.74 4.21
CA SER A 318 -2.39 -0.98 4.89
C SER A 318 -2.78 -2.46 4.94
N ILE A 319 -2.24 -3.33 4.08
CA ILE A 319 -2.50 -4.78 4.14
C ILE A 319 -1.90 -5.44 5.38
N SER A 320 -0.89 -4.80 5.99
CA SER A 320 -0.19 -5.26 7.20
C SER A 320 -0.52 -4.39 8.41
N GLN A 321 -1.63 -3.66 8.37
CA GLN A 321 -2.07 -2.76 9.45
C GLN A 321 -3.58 -2.86 9.68
N GLY A 322 -4.01 -2.49 10.88
CA GLY A 322 -5.43 -2.27 11.15
C GLY A 322 -6.30 -3.51 10.97
N GLU A 323 -7.54 -3.29 10.52
CA GLU A 323 -8.52 -4.37 10.37
C GLU A 323 -8.26 -5.30 9.18
N GLN A 324 -7.42 -4.91 8.22
CA GLN A 324 -7.11 -5.77 7.08
C GLN A 324 -6.39 -7.04 7.53
N VAL A 325 -5.58 -6.93 8.58
CA VAL A 325 -4.72 -8.02 9.02
C VAL A 325 -5.51 -9.26 9.42
N GLY A 326 -6.50 -9.08 10.30
CA GLY A 326 -7.34 -10.18 10.77
C GLY A 326 -8.38 -10.68 9.77
N ILE A 327 -8.53 -10.05 8.60
CA ILE A 327 -9.42 -10.53 7.54
C ILE A 327 -8.62 -11.29 6.48
N LEU A 328 -7.42 -10.81 6.10
CA LEU A 328 -6.62 -11.41 5.03
C LEU A 328 -5.68 -12.50 5.54
N TRP A 329 -4.80 -12.16 6.49
CA TRP A 329 -3.61 -12.98 6.76
C TRP A 329 -3.92 -14.28 7.49
N THR A 330 -4.99 -14.35 8.27
CA THR A 330 -5.47 -15.60 8.86
C THR A 330 -5.67 -16.66 7.78
N HIS A 331 -6.25 -16.30 6.63
CA HIS A 331 -6.48 -17.26 5.55
C HIS A 331 -5.24 -17.58 4.69
N ILE A 332 -4.14 -16.84 4.85
CA ILE A 332 -2.89 -17.07 4.12
C ILE A 332 -1.90 -17.83 5.00
N LEU A 333 -1.67 -17.37 6.24
CA LEU A 333 -0.66 -17.91 7.14
C LEU A 333 -1.11 -19.19 7.87
N ASP A 334 -2.41 -19.47 7.94
CA ASP A 334 -2.92 -20.75 8.44
C ASP A 334 -2.73 -21.89 7.41
N ALA A 335 -2.43 -21.55 6.15
CA ALA A 335 -2.03 -22.53 5.15
C ALA A 335 -0.55 -22.93 5.32
N ASN A 336 -0.04 -23.82 4.47
CA ASN A 336 1.39 -24.16 4.43
C ASN A 336 2.25 -23.04 3.79
N ILE A 337 1.92 -21.78 4.06
CA ILE A 337 2.50 -20.58 3.47
C ILE A 337 3.03 -19.66 4.59
N GLU A 338 4.22 -19.11 4.38
CA GLU A 338 4.85 -18.16 5.28
C GLU A 338 5.39 -16.94 4.52
N ILE A 339 5.63 -15.85 5.25
CA ILE A 339 6.35 -14.70 4.72
C ILE A 339 7.85 -15.04 4.68
N ASP A 340 8.42 -15.08 3.48
CA ASP A 340 9.85 -15.33 3.20
C ASP A 340 10.70 -14.11 3.56
N PHE A 341 10.28 -12.96 3.04
CA PHE A 341 10.94 -11.69 3.26
C PHE A 341 9.95 -10.54 3.20
N ALA A 342 10.30 -9.41 3.79
CA ALA A 342 9.53 -8.19 3.63
C ALA A 342 10.39 -6.92 3.69
N TYR A 343 10.06 -5.92 2.87
CA TYR A 343 10.50 -4.54 3.07
C TYR A 343 9.43 -3.78 3.83
N LYS A 344 9.81 -3.21 4.98
CA LYS A 344 8.92 -2.31 5.73
C LYS A 344 8.61 -1.04 4.94
N SER A 345 7.63 -0.28 5.41
CA SER A 345 7.11 0.93 4.77
C SER A 345 8.22 1.87 4.26
N PHE A 346 8.22 2.15 2.95
CA PHE A 346 9.07 3.17 2.33
C PHE A 346 8.27 4.03 1.35
N LYS A 347 8.76 5.24 1.08
CA LYS A 347 8.12 6.15 0.11
C LYS A 347 8.37 5.67 -1.31
N TRP A 348 7.28 5.51 -2.06
CA TRP A 348 7.31 5.27 -3.50
C TRP A 348 7.51 6.59 -4.24
N GLN A 349 8.64 6.73 -4.93
CA GLN A 349 8.93 7.86 -5.81
C GLN A 349 9.14 7.34 -7.22
N ASN A 350 8.41 7.90 -8.18
CA ASN A 350 8.63 7.68 -9.60
C ASN A 350 9.32 8.90 -10.22
N ASN A 351 9.99 8.70 -11.35
CA ASN A 351 10.62 9.77 -12.13
C ASN A 351 9.60 10.56 -12.99
N ALA A 352 8.29 10.38 -12.78
CA ALA A 352 7.22 11.03 -13.54
C ALA A 352 6.80 12.38 -12.93
N LYS A 353 6.34 13.31 -13.78
CA LYS A 353 6.07 14.73 -13.44
C LYS A 353 5.02 15.01 -12.35
N ALA A 354 4.24 14.02 -11.90
CA ALA A 354 3.18 14.20 -10.90
C ALA A 354 3.29 13.13 -9.79
N ASN A 355 4.10 13.41 -8.76
CA ASN A 355 4.41 12.47 -7.70
C ASN A 355 3.47 12.64 -6.49
N ALA A 356 2.47 11.76 -6.36
CA ALA A 356 1.91 11.45 -5.06
C ALA A 356 2.81 10.37 -4.42
N ALA A 357 3.52 10.71 -3.36
CA ALA A 357 4.33 9.74 -2.62
C ALA A 357 3.39 8.78 -1.87
N VAL A 358 3.23 7.55 -2.37
CA VAL A 358 2.50 6.47 -1.69
C VAL A 358 3.49 5.73 -0.79
N ILE A 359 3.09 5.38 0.43
CA ILE A 359 3.90 4.52 1.29
C ILE A 359 3.59 3.06 0.95
N VAL A 360 4.61 2.31 0.56
CA VAL A 360 4.46 0.91 0.14
C VAL A 360 5.30 -0.03 1.00
N VAL A 361 4.94 -1.31 0.94
CA VAL A 361 5.72 -2.45 1.42
C VAL A 361 6.00 -3.39 0.25
N VAL A 362 6.98 -4.28 0.41
CA VAL A 362 7.18 -5.43 -0.48
C VAL A 362 7.12 -6.67 0.39
N ILE A 363 6.30 -7.65 0.02
CA ILE A 363 6.13 -8.87 0.82
C ILE A 363 6.31 -10.07 -0.09
N GLY A 364 7.24 -10.95 0.28
CA GLY A 364 7.46 -12.25 -0.35
C GLY A 364 6.82 -13.37 0.45
N LEU A 365 6.06 -14.25 -0.20
CA LEU A 365 5.52 -15.48 0.37
C LEU A 365 6.16 -16.71 -0.27
N ARG A 366 6.29 -17.76 0.53
CA ARG A 366 6.75 -19.08 0.09
C ARG A 366 5.99 -20.17 0.84
N ASN A 367 6.10 -21.41 0.37
CA ASN A 367 5.72 -22.55 1.19
C ASN A 367 6.62 -22.67 2.42
N THR A 368 6.07 -23.10 3.55
CA THR A 368 6.80 -23.23 4.82
C THR A 368 8.14 -23.96 4.63
N SER A 369 9.21 -23.37 5.14
CA SER A 369 10.57 -23.85 4.93
C SER A 369 11.46 -23.61 6.16
N THR A 370 12.51 -24.40 6.29
CA THR A 370 13.57 -24.18 7.30
C THR A 370 14.62 -23.16 6.85
N LYS A 371 14.52 -22.62 5.62
CA LYS A 371 15.41 -21.57 5.13
C LYS A 371 15.26 -20.29 5.97
N PRO A 372 16.29 -19.45 6.11
CA PRO A 372 16.18 -18.18 6.82
C PRO A 372 15.12 -17.25 6.19
N LYS A 373 14.60 -16.34 7.00
CA LYS A 373 13.68 -15.25 6.59
C LYS A 373 14.38 -13.91 6.74
N TYR A 374 13.99 -12.93 5.92
CA TYR A 374 14.67 -11.63 5.90
C TYR A 374 13.73 -10.43 5.98
N LEU A 375 13.93 -9.59 7.00
CA LEU A 375 13.24 -8.32 7.13
C LEU A 375 14.17 -7.18 6.71
N TYR A 376 13.71 -6.33 5.79
CA TYR A 376 14.44 -5.20 5.27
C TYR A 376 13.93 -3.89 5.88
N MET A 377 14.80 -3.21 6.63
CA MET A 377 14.49 -1.98 7.36
C MET A 377 15.50 -0.91 6.98
N SER A 378 15.04 0.23 6.45
CA SER A 378 15.94 1.27 5.93
C SER A 378 16.99 0.74 4.94
N ASN A 379 16.61 -0.26 4.12
CA ASN A 379 17.45 -1.01 3.18
C ASN A 379 18.54 -1.90 3.82
N ILE A 380 18.52 -2.10 5.14
CA ILE A 380 19.39 -3.05 5.85
C ILE A 380 18.68 -4.40 5.92
N LYS A 381 19.38 -5.49 5.57
CA LYS A 381 18.89 -6.87 5.61
C LYS A 381 19.09 -7.44 7.02
N HIS A 382 18.01 -7.89 7.66
CA HIS A 382 18.04 -8.55 8.96
C HIS A 382 17.53 -9.98 8.82
N GLU A 383 18.32 -10.95 9.28
CA GLU A 383 17.85 -12.33 9.43
C GLU A 383 16.94 -12.44 10.66
N VAL A 384 15.77 -13.05 10.49
CA VAL A 384 14.72 -13.12 11.51
C VAL A 384 14.16 -14.53 11.61
N LYS A 385 13.60 -14.87 12.78
CA LYS A 385 13.03 -16.20 13.03
C LYS A 385 11.69 -16.37 12.34
N ASN A 386 10.87 -15.33 12.37
CA ASN A 386 9.58 -15.30 11.69
C ASN A 386 9.30 -13.88 11.17
N ILE A 387 8.38 -13.76 10.23
CA ILE A 387 7.79 -12.48 9.83
C ILE A 387 6.28 -12.67 9.90
N ASN A 388 5.62 -11.97 10.83
CA ASN A 388 4.17 -12.06 10.97
C ASN A 388 3.43 -11.10 10.03
N ALA A 389 2.10 -11.12 10.10
CA ALA A 389 1.22 -10.29 9.28
C ALA A 389 1.44 -8.76 9.42
N TYR A 390 2.05 -8.31 10.52
CA TYR A 390 2.41 -6.91 10.80
C TYR A 390 3.84 -6.56 10.35
N LEU A 391 4.53 -7.50 9.70
CA LEU A 391 5.92 -7.38 9.23
C LEU A 391 6.91 -7.15 10.39
N VAL A 392 6.71 -7.90 11.48
CA VAL A 392 7.56 -7.90 12.68
C VAL A 392 8.12 -9.29 12.91
N ASN A 393 9.31 -9.35 13.52
CA ASN A 393 9.94 -10.58 13.99
C ASN A 393 9.21 -11.12 15.23
N ALA A 394 8.03 -11.70 15.03
CA ALA A 394 7.22 -12.28 16.09
C ALA A 394 6.44 -13.48 15.55
N GLU A 395 5.78 -14.25 16.41
CA GLU A 395 4.89 -15.34 15.99
C GLU A 395 3.69 -14.81 15.17
N ASN A 396 2.97 -15.72 14.49
CA ASN A 396 1.84 -15.39 13.62
C ASN A 396 0.57 -15.03 14.42
N ILE A 397 0.73 -14.08 15.33
CA ILE A 397 -0.32 -13.57 16.20
C ILE A 397 -1.15 -12.55 15.42
N ILE A 398 -2.48 -12.68 15.52
CA ILE A 398 -3.43 -11.73 14.92
C ILE A 398 -4.15 -10.98 16.04
N VAL A 399 -4.12 -9.65 15.97
CA VAL A 399 -4.83 -8.79 16.93
C VAL A 399 -6.28 -8.66 16.48
N HIS A 400 -7.20 -9.19 17.29
CA HIS A 400 -8.63 -9.14 17.02
C HIS A 400 -9.30 -7.98 17.78
N LYS A 401 -10.41 -7.47 17.23
CA LYS A 401 -11.21 -6.41 17.87
C LYS A 401 -11.71 -6.91 19.23
N ARG A 402 -11.46 -6.14 20.30
CA ARG A 402 -11.98 -6.39 21.64
C ARG A 402 -12.98 -5.32 22.05
N SER A 403 -14.02 -5.71 22.80
CA SER A 403 -14.98 -4.77 23.38
C SER A 403 -14.49 -4.15 24.70
N LYS A 404 -13.59 -4.84 25.41
CA LYS A 404 -13.02 -4.41 26.70
C LYS A 404 -11.49 -4.44 26.69
N PRO A 405 -10.81 -3.58 27.48
CA PRO A 405 -9.36 -3.59 27.66
C PRO A 405 -8.79 -4.91 28.18
N LEU A 406 -7.51 -5.15 27.92
CA LEU A 406 -6.76 -6.32 28.41
C LEU A 406 -6.30 -6.18 29.87
N PHE A 407 -6.28 -4.96 30.39
CA PHE A 407 -5.87 -4.67 31.77
C PHE A 407 -6.89 -3.72 32.42
N ASP A 408 -6.84 -3.61 33.74
CA ASP A 408 -7.82 -2.85 34.52
C ASP A 408 -7.65 -1.34 34.35
N VAL A 409 -8.37 -0.77 33.38
CA VAL A 409 -8.41 0.67 33.07
C VAL A 409 -9.82 1.11 32.66
N PRO A 410 -10.16 2.40 32.84
CA PRO A 410 -11.45 2.94 32.42
C PRO A 410 -11.76 2.69 30.94
N GLU A 411 -13.01 2.39 30.63
CA GLU A 411 -13.42 2.17 29.24
C GLU A 411 -13.31 3.47 28.41
N MET A 412 -12.70 3.36 27.23
CA MET A 412 -12.68 4.44 26.25
C MET A 412 -13.96 4.45 25.42
N GLN A 413 -14.49 5.65 25.18
CA GLN A 413 -15.75 5.87 24.46
C GLN A 413 -15.50 6.72 23.20
N PHE A 414 -16.32 6.53 22.17
CA PHE A 414 -16.35 7.49 21.06
C PHE A 414 -17.00 8.80 21.50
N GLY A 415 -16.59 9.92 20.90
CA GLY A 415 -17.30 11.19 21.06
C GLY A 415 -18.71 11.19 20.46
N ASN A 416 -19.39 12.32 20.64
CA ASN A 416 -20.77 12.53 20.23
C ASN A 416 -20.89 12.64 18.69
N MET A 417 -21.95 12.09 18.11
CA MET A 417 -22.21 12.17 16.66
C MET A 417 -23.44 13.03 16.39
N ALA A 418 -23.27 14.16 15.71
CA ALA A 418 -24.35 15.12 15.50
C ALA A 418 -25.44 14.61 14.55
N ASN A 419 -25.06 14.01 13.41
CA ASN A 419 -25.98 13.58 12.34
C ASN A 419 -26.97 14.68 11.95
N ASP A 420 -26.48 15.91 11.80
CA ASP A 420 -27.26 17.14 11.75
C ASP A 420 -27.12 17.90 10.42
N GLY A 421 -26.36 17.36 9.46
CA GLY A 421 -26.03 18.08 8.22
C GLY A 421 -25.20 19.35 8.44
N GLY A 422 -24.58 19.52 9.61
CA GLY A 422 -23.84 20.72 10.00
C GLY A 422 -24.70 21.86 10.57
N HIS A 423 -26.01 21.66 10.75
CA HIS A 423 -26.92 22.73 11.18
C HIS A 423 -26.82 23.09 12.67
N PHE A 424 -26.22 22.26 13.52
CA PHE A 424 -25.92 22.59 14.91
C PHE A 424 -24.48 23.01 15.14
N ILE A 425 -23.65 22.99 14.10
CA ILE A 425 -22.24 23.35 14.20
C ILE A 425 -22.08 24.82 13.80
N LEU A 426 -21.34 25.58 14.60
CA LEU A 426 -21.19 27.03 14.44
C LEU A 426 -19.70 27.41 14.41
N THR A 427 -19.35 28.32 13.52
CA THR A 427 -18.11 29.12 13.61
C THR A 427 -18.22 30.18 14.70
N ASP A 428 -17.12 30.87 15.03
CA ASP A 428 -17.17 32.01 15.96
C ASP A 428 -18.13 33.10 15.47
N GLU A 429 -18.10 33.44 14.18
CA GLU A 429 -18.98 34.45 13.60
C GLU A 429 -20.46 34.03 13.67
N GLU A 430 -20.77 32.77 13.33
CA GLU A 430 -22.14 32.25 13.41
C GLU A 430 -22.64 32.20 14.85
N LYS A 431 -21.76 31.89 15.82
CA LYS A 431 -22.07 31.89 17.24
C LYS A 431 -22.43 33.29 17.71
N GLU A 432 -21.59 34.28 17.45
CA GLU A 432 -21.84 35.67 17.85
C GLU A 432 -23.11 36.22 17.18
N LYS A 433 -23.29 35.95 15.89
CA LYS A 433 -24.51 36.34 15.17
C LYS A 433 -25.76 35.74 15.80
N LEU A 434 -25.73 34.45 16.13
CA LEU A 434 -26.86 33.76 16.76
C LEU A 434 -27.17 34.35 18.14
N ILE A 435 -26.17 34.54 18.99
CA ILE A 435 -26.33 35.14 20.32
C ILE A 435 -26.88 36.57 20.23
N ASN A 436 -26.38 37.39 19.30
CA ASN A 436 -26.87 38.75 19.12
C ASN A 436 -28.34 38.80 18.69
N SER A 437 -28.78 37.84 17.87
CA SER A 437 -30.19 37.75 17.48
C SER A 437 -31.08 37.02 18.48
N GLU A 438 -30.53 36.06 19.23
CA GLU A 438 -31.23 35.18 20.17
C GLU A 438 -30.40 35.03 21.44
N PRO A 439 -30.43 36.01 22.36
CA PRO A 439 -29.57 35.97 23.55
C PRO A 439 -29.73 34.71 24.42
N LEU A 440 -30.94 34.14 24.48
CA LEU A 440 -31.23 32.89 25.19
C LEU A 440 -30.49 31.67 24.60
N SER A 441 -30.12 31.70 23.32
CA SER A 441 -29.36 30.62 22.68
C SER A 441 -27.99 30.38 23.32
N SER A 442 -27.41 31.41 23.96
CA SER A 442 -26.14 31.32 24.67
C SER A 442 -26.10 30.22 25.73
N LYS A 443 -27.24 29.94 26.40
CA LYS A 443 -27.42 28.85 27.38
C LYS A 443 -27.17 27.47 26.77
N TYR A 444 -27.40 27.32 25.47
CA TYR A 444 -27.33 26.06 24.75
C TYR A 444 -26.10 25.94 23.86
N ILE A 445 -25.25 26.98 23.80
CA ILE A 445 -24.04 26.96 23.00
C ILE A 445 -22.90 26.39 23.85
N LYS A 446 -22.29 25.30 23.38
CA LYS A 446 -21.11 24.69 24.01
C LYS A 446 -19.93 24.65 23.04
N LYS A 447 -18.72 24.71 23.59
CA LYS A 447 -17.48 24.51 22.82
C LYS A 447 -17.49 23.11 22.21
N LEU A 448 -17.08 23.00 20.95
CA LEU A 448 -17.03 21.75 20.21
C LEU A 448 -15.59 21.45 19.78
N LEU A 449 -15.12 20.24 20.06
CA LEU A 449 -13.82 19.76 19.61
C LEU A 449 -13.94 18.50 18.77
N GLY A 450 -13.40 18.54 17.55
CA GLY A 450 -12.95 17.37 16.81
C GLY A 450 -11.43 17.23 16.84
N SER A 451 -10.91 16.23 16.11
CA SER A 451 -9.46 16.01 16.01
C SER A 451 -8.75 17.26 15.49
N GLU A 452 -9.34 17.93 14.50
CA GLU A 452 -8.73 19.10 13.88
C GLU A 452 -8.72 20.31 14.81
N GLU A 453 -9.84 20.59 15.47
CA GLU A 453 -9.97 21.69 16.43
C GLU A 453 -9.03 21.50 17.62
N PHE A 454 -8.99 20.29 18.19
CA PHE A 454 -8.13 19.98 19.32
C PHE A 454 -6.64 20.09 18.97
N LEU A 455 -6.21 19.52 17.84
CA LEU A 455 -4.80 19.52 17.47
C LEU A 455 -4.31 20.91 17.03
N ASN A 456 -5.14 21.66 16.31
CA ASN A 456 -4.73 22.93 15.69
C ASN A 456 -5.22 24.17 16.43
N GLY A 457 -5.80 24.01 17.63
CA GLY A 457 -6.30 25.14 18.42
C GLY A 457 -7.39 25.95 17.73
N LYS A 458 -8.19 25.32 16.86
CA LYS A 458 -9.29 26.01 16.17
C LYS A 458 -10.50 26.11 17.10
N SER A 459 -11.20 27.23 17.03
CA SER A 459 -12.45 27.45 17.74
C SER A 459 -13.63 26.92 16.92
N ARG A 460 -14.52 26.19 17.59
CA ARG A 460 -15.76 25.70 17.02
C ARG A 460 -16.78 25.51 18.12
N TRP A 461 -18.04 25.68 17.78
CA TRP A 461 -19.15 25.67 18.74
C TRP A 461 -20.28 24.78 18.24
N CYS A 462 -21.15 24.38 19.16
CA CYS A 462 -22.36 23.67 18.81
C CYS A 462 -23.56 24.11 19.64
N LEU A 463 -24.75 23.93 19.07
CA LEU A 463 -26.01 23.95 19.80
C LEU A 463 -26.22 22.58 20.48
N TRP A 464 -26.03 22.55 21.79
CA TRP A 464 -26.19 21.37 22.63
C TRP A 464 -27.53 21.38 23.37
N LEU A 465 -28.56 20.84 22.72
CA LEU A 465 -29.96 20.95 23.14
C LEU A 465 -30.46 19.74 23.96
N LYS A 466 -29.57 18.97 24.60
CA LYS A 466 -29.94 17.76 25.37
C LYS A 466 -30.97 18.04 26.47
N ASN A 467 -30.84 19.20 27.12
CA ASN A 467 -31.70 19.66 28.21
C ASN A 467 -32.46 20.93 27.80
N LEU A 468 -32.90 20.99 26.54
CA LEU A 468 -33.65 22.13 26.01
C LEU A 468 -34.98 22.30 26.76
N ASP A 469 -35.19 23.51 27.28
CA ASP A 469 -36.51 23.95 27.70
C ASP A 469 -37.30 24.40 26.47
N PHE A 470 -38.45 23.76 26.22
CA PHE A 470 -39.28 24.11 25.07
C PHE A 470 -39.89 25.52 25.18
N LEU A 471 -40.00 26.08 26.39
CA LEU A 471 -40.39 27.48 26.59
C LEU A 471 -39.31 28.46 26.12
N ASP A 472 -38.04 28.10 26.28
CA ASP A 472 -36.94 28.90 25.72
C ASP A 472 -36.98 28.84 24.18
N LEU A 473 -37.33 27.69 23.60
CA LEU A 473 -37.33 27.50 22.15
C LEU A 473 -38.32 28.43 21.41
N GLU A 474 -39.47 28.74 22.03
CA GLU A 474 -40.45 29.68 21.47
C GLU A 474 -39.86 31.07 21.22
N GLN A 475 -38.80 31.43 21.95
CA GLN A 475 -38.08 32.71 21.83
C GLN A 475 -36.82 32.60 20.95
N MET A 476 -36.56 31.45 20.33
CA MET A 476 -35.37 31.18 19.52
C MET A 476 -35.73 30.66 18.11
N PRO A 477 -36.38 31.48 17.26
CA PRO A 477 -36.90 31.05 15.95
C PRO A 477 -35.84 30.55 14.95
N GLN A 478 -34.63 31.09 14.94
CA GLN A 478 -33.49 30.60 14.16
C GLN A 478 -32.97 29.27 14.69
N THR A 479 -32.92 29.08 16.01
CA THR A 479 -32.60 27.79 16.61
C THR A 479 -33.65 26.74 16.22
N GLN A 480 -34.94 27.10 16.27
CA GLN A 480 -36.03 26.24 15.79
C GLN A 480 -35.90 25.92 14.29
N ALA A 481 -35.56 26.91 13.47
CA ALA A 481 -35.32 26.70 12.04
C ALA A 481 -34.13 25.74 11.78
N ARG A 482 -33.08 25.78 12.61
CA ARG A 482 -31.97 24.80 12.55
C ARG A 482 -32.45 23.40 12.89
N ILE A 483 -33.28 23.23 13.94
CA ILE A 483 -33.87 21.94 14.30
C ILE A 483 -34.69 21.35 13.14
N GLU A 484 -35.51 22.16 12.46
CA GLU A 484 -36.30 21.70 11.31
C GLU A 484 -35.40 21.30 10.12
N LYS A 485 -34.30 22.03 9.88
CA LYS A 485 -33.32 21.65 8.86
C LYS A 485 -32.64 20.31 9.19
N VAL A 486 -32.31 20.06 10.47
CA VAL A 486 -31.78 18.76 10.93
C VAL A 486 -32.80 17.64 10.66
N LYS A 487 -34.07 17.87 11.03
CA LYS A 487 -35.15 16.91 10.79
C LYS A 487 -35.26 16.57 9.31
N PHE A 488 -35.31 17.58 8.46
CA PHE A 488 -35.38 17.41 7.01
C PHE A 488 -34.17 16.62 6.48
N ASN A 489 -32.95 16.99 6.87
CA ASN A 489 -31.73 16.29 6.44
C ASN A 489 -31.74 14.80 6.83
N ARG A 490 -32.16 14.48 8.06
CA ARG A 490 -32.25 13.10 8.56
C ARG A 490 -33.27 12.26 7.79
N LEU A 491 -34.43 12.83 7.44
CA LEU A 491 -35.47 12.15 6.64
C LEU A 491 -35.00 11.81 5.22
N GLN A 492 -34.09 12.60 4.64
CA GLN A 492 -33.51 12.36 3.31
C GLN A 492 -32.41 11.28 3.31
N SER A 493 -31.99 10.78 4.47
CA SER A 493 -30.94 9.75 4.53
C SER A 493 -31.40 8.42 3.95
N SER A 494 -30.50 7.69 3.30
CA SER A 494 -30.76 6.31 2.86
C SER A 494 -30.73 5.29 4.00
N ARG A 495 -30.14 5.63 5.16
CA ARG A 495 -30.03 4.74 6.33
C ARG A 495 -31.25 4.88 7.23
N ASP A 496 -31.96 3.78 7.47
CA ASP A 496 -33.16 3.81 8.34
C ASP A 496 -32.85 4.23 9.78
N ALA A 497 -31.66 3.88 10.29
CA ALA A 497 -31.20 4.36 11.60
C ALA A 497 -31.14 5.90 11.65
N THR A 498 -30.66 6.56 10.59
CA THR A 498 -30.59 8.02 10.51
C THR A 498 -31.98 8.64 10.35
N LYS A 499 -32.88 8.04 9.55
CA LYS A 499 -34.26 8.51 9.42
C LYS A 499 -35.00 8.53 10.76
N LYS A 500 -34.81 7.50 11.60
CA LYS A 500 -35.41 7.44 12.95
C LYS A 500 -34.99 8.60 13.85
N LEU A 501 -33.77 9.14 13.69
CA LEU A 501 -33.29 10.30 14.44
C LEU A 501 -34.06 11.59 14.11
N ALA A 502 -34.86 11.63 13.05
CA ALA A 502 -35.73 12.76 12.73
C ALA A 502 -36.87 12.95 13.74
N ASN A 503 -37.18 11.93 14.56
CA ASN A 503 -38.17 12.03 15.65
C ASN A 503 -37.65 12.84 16.84
N THR A 504 -36.33 12.94 17.00
CA THR A 504 -35.66 13.75 18.04
C THR A 504 -34.68 14.71 17.39
N PRO A 505 -35.15 15.66 16.55
CA PRO A 505 -34.29 16.46 15.69
C PRO A 505 -33.45 17.49 16.46
N HIS A 506 -33.88 17.86 17.67
CA HIS A 506 -33.14 18.74 18.57
C HIS A 506 -31.90 18.07 19.18
N LEU A 507 -31.87 16.73 19.28
CA LEU A 507 -30.74 16.01 19.86
C LEU A 507 -29.69 15.69 18.79
N PHE A 508 -28.43 15.60 19.23
CA PHE A 508 -27.39 14.91 18.46
C PHE A 508 -27.79 13.45 18.25
N GLY A 509 -27.41 12.89 17.11
CA GLY A 509 -27.77 11.51 16.74
C GLY A 509 -27.25 10.46 17.71
N GLU A 510 -26.05 10.65 18.24
CA GLU A 510 -25.49 9.85 19.33
C GLU A 510 -24.91 10.76 20.41
N ILE A 511 -25.46 10.67 21.61
CA ILE A 511 -25.03 11.43 22.78
C ILE A 511 -24.28 10.48 23.71
N ARG A 512 -22.97 10.70 23.85
CA ARG A 512 -22.06 9.92 24.68
C ARG A 512 -21.35 10.78 25.74
N GLN A 513 -21.61 12.09 25.75
CA GLN A 513 -21.00 13.06 26.66
C GLN A 513 -20.99 12.59 28.12
N SER A 514 -19.81 12.62 28.75
CA SER A 514 -19.61 12.31 30.17
C SER A 514 -20.05 13.48 31.08
N ASP A 515 -20.46 13.14 32.30
CA ASP A 515 -20.74 14.11 33.38
C ASP A 515 -19.46 14.50 34.17
N SER A 516 -18.33 13.88 33.85
CA SER A 516 -17.00 14.17 34.39
C SER A 516 -16.07 14.78 33.36
N ASP A 517 -14.98 15.40 33.82
CA ASP A 517 -13.86 15.75 32.93
C ASP A 517 -13.25 14.48 32.34
N TYR A 518 -12.61 14.61 31.17
CA TYR A 518 -12.15 13.46 30.42
C TYR A 518 -10.88 13.74 29.60
N LEU A 519 -10.12 12.68 29.36
CA LEU A 519 -8.98 12.68 28.46
C LEU A 519 -9.50 12.54 27.02
N ILE A 520 -9.17 13.48 26.14
CA ILE A 520 -9.49 13.42 24.71
C ILE A 520 -8.35 12.78 23.90
N ILE A 521 -8.74 11.89 22.99
CA ILE A 521 -7.87 11.16 22.07
C ILE A 521 -8.30 11.49 20.63
N PRO A 522 -7.52 12.27 19.88
CA PRO A 522 -7.77 12.49 18.45
C PRO A 522 -7.70 11.16 17.72
N ARG A 523 -8.74 10.84 16.94
CA ARG A 523 -8.72 9.61 16.15
C ARG A 523 -7.88 9.79 14.90
N VAL A 524 -7.95 10.95 14.25
CA VAL A 524 -7.15 11.22 13.05
C VAL A 524 -5.98 12.11 13.41
N SER A 525 -4.76 11.63 13.16
CA SER A 525 -3.52 12.38 13.41
C SER A 525 -2.44 12.02 12.40
N SER A 526 -1.62 13.00 12.03
CA SER A 526 -0.56 12.81 11.05
C SER A 526 0.41 11.69 11.40
N GLU A 527 0.78 10.87 10.42
CA GLU A 527 1.72 9.77 10.67
C GLU A 527 3.12 10.23 11.07
N ASN A 528 3.46 11.48 10.74
CA ASN A 528 4.77 12.06 11.00
C ASN A 528 5.06 12.24 12.50
N ARG A 529 4.04 12.33 13.35
CA ARG A 529 4.25 12.60 14.78
C ARG A 529 4.81 11.38 15.51
N TYR A 530 5.82 11.61 16.35
CA TYR A 530 6.32 10.59 17.27
C TYR A 530 5.31 10.23 18.36
N TYR A 531 4.49 11.20 18.80
CA TYR A 531 3.42 11.00 19.76
C TYR A 531 2.15 11.66 19.24
N VAL A 532 1.03 10.95 19.26
CA VAL A 532 -0.28 11.56 19.02
C VAL A 532 -0.64 12.38 20.27
N PRO A 533 -0.90 13.70 20.13
CA PRO A 533 -1.21 14.53 21.30
C PRO A 533 -2.57 14.14 21.89
N PHE A 534 -2.58 13.75 23.16
CA PHE A 534 -3.78 13.62 23.99
C PHE A 534 -3.83 14.77 24.99
N GLY A 535 -4.98 15.05 25.60
CA GLY A 535 -5.09 16.12 26.60
C GLY A 535 -6.36 16.05 27.41
N TYR A 536 -6.40 16.76 28.53
CA TYR A 536 -7.59 16.85 29.36
C TYR A 536 -8.51 17.96 28.87
N VAL A 537 -9.81 17.68 28.89
CA VAL A 537 -10.85 18.67 28.58
C VAL A 537 -11.97 18.58 29.62
N SER A 538 -12.57 19.74 29.89
CA SER A 538 -13.69 19.83 30.82
C SER A 538 -14.94 19.14 30.27
N LYS A 539 -15.78 18.60 31.16
CA LYS A 539 -17.12 18.07 30.87
C LYS A 539 -18.04 19.02 30.09
N ASP A 540 -17.77 20.33 30.15
CA ASP A 540 -18.54 21.34 29.44
C ASP A 540 -18.13 21.54 27.98
N THR A 541 -16.99 20.97 27.57
CA THR A 541 -16.62 20.89 26.16
C THR A 541 -17.25 19.64 25.56
N ILE A 542 -17.91 19.77 24.40
CA ILE A 542 -18.47 18.65 23.65
C ILE A 542 -17.42 18.13 22.68
N VAL A 543 -17.18 16.82 22.69
CA VAL A 543 -16.25 16.18 21.76
C VAL A 543 -17.01 15.38 20.71
N THR A 544 -16.58 15.48 19.45
CA THR A 544 -17.20 14.77 18.30
C THR A 544 -16.68 13.33 18.15
N ASP A 545 -17.36 12.52 17.33
CA ASP A 545 -16.97 11.14 16.95
C ASP A 545 -15.62 11.04 16.21
N ARG A 546 -15.06 12.19 15.82
CA ARG A 546 -13.68 12.32 15.31
C ARG A 546 -12.63 12.23 16.40
N CYS A 547 -13.03 12.17 17.66
CA CYS A 547 -12.19 11.81 18.78
C CYS A 547 -12.81 10.65 19.56
N ALA A 548 -11.98 10.00 20.36
CA ALA A 548 -12.40 9.18 21.47
C ALA A 548 -12.11 9.93 22.78
N PHE A 549 -12.70 9.49 23.88
CA PHE A 549 -12.40 10.04 25.19
C PHE A 549 -12.46 8.96 26.27
N ILE A 550 -11.80 9.24 27.40
CA ILE A 550 -11.81 8.40 28.59
C ILE A 550 -12.26 9.26 29.78
N PRO A 551 -13.43 9.00 30.38
CA PRO A 551 -13.90 9.71 31.55
C PRO A 551 -13.03 9.38 32.77
N ASN A 552 -12.74 10.37 33.61
CA ASN A 552 -11.96 10.21 34.85
C ASN A 552 -10.61 9.51 34.66
N ALA A 553 -9.95 9.72 33.52
CA ALA A 553 -8.62 9.15 33.25
C ALA A 553 -7.57 9.75 34.19
N ASP A 554 -6.86 8.91 34.94
CA ASP A 554 -5.75 9.37 35.77
C ASP A 554 -4.50 9.72 34.93
N LEU A 555 -3.53 10.36 35.59
CA LEU A 555 -2.27 10.77 34.95
C LEU A 555 -1.38 9.57 34.60
N THR A 556 -1.50 8.46 35.33
CA THR A 556 -0.76 7.24 35.02
C THR A 556 -1.18 6.70 33.65
N LEU A 557 -2.48 6.61 33.40
CA LEU A 557 -3.04 6.18 32.12
C LEU A 557 -2.65 7.13 30.99
N PHE A 558 -2.68 8.45 31.23
CA PHE A 558 -2.15 9.42 30.27
C PHE A 558 -0.70 9.06 29.89
N GLY A 559 0.17 8.84 30.88
CA GLY A 559 1.57 8.51 30.66
C GLY A 559 1.76 7.24 29.84
N VAL A 560 1.05 6.17 30.20
CA VAL A 560 1.03 4.89 29.46
C VAL A 560 0.61 5.11 28.01
N MET A 561 -0.48 5.83 27.79
CA MET A 561 -1.05 6.07 26.47
C MET A 561 -0.22 7.02 25.60
N THR A 562 0.56 7.92 26.21
CA THR A 562 1.46 8.81 25.48
C THR A 562 2.90 8.28 25.38
N SER A 563 3.15 7.01 25.73
CA SER A 563 4.47 6.39 25.63
C SER A 563 4.80 5.87 24.23
N ARG A 564 6.09 5.67 23.94
CA ARG A 564 6.60 4.98 22.75
C ARG A 564 6.06 3.57 22.60
N MET A 565 5.85 2.85 23.71
CA MET A 565 5.24 1.52 23.70
C MET A 565 3.83 1.56 23.11
N HIS A 566 3.00 2.49 23.61
CA HIS A 566 1.65 2.66 23.09
C HIS A 566 1.63 3.18 21.65
N MET A 567 2.51 4.13 21.31
CA MET A 567 2.61 4.65 19.95
C MET A 567 3.06 3.57 18.95
N ALA A 568 4.00 2.70 19.33
CA ALA A 568 4.41 1.56 18.51
C ALA A 568 3.24 0.60 18.28
N TRP A 569 2.52 0.21 19.34
CA TRP A 569 1.33 -0.64 19.23
C TRP A 569 0.26 -0.02 18.32
N MET A 570 -0.05 1.25 18.54
CA MET A 570 -1.02 2.01 17.75
C MET A 570 -0.66 2.02 16.27
N ARG A 571 0.60 2.28 15.92
CA ARG A 571 1.07 2.29 14.52
C ARG A 571 0.86 0.95 13.79
N ALA A 572 1.02 -0.16 14.50
CA ALA A 572 0.86 -1.50 13.94
C ALA A 572 -0.62 -1.92 13.83
N THR A 573 -1.43 -1.54 14.81
CA THR A 573 -2.79 -2.09 14.99
C THR A 573 -3.92 -1.14 14.60
N CYS A 574 -3.67 0.17 14.45
CA CYS A 574 -4.69 1.12 14.04
C CYS A 574 -4.98 1.05 12.54
N GLY A 575 -6.16 1.53 12.14
CA GLY A 575 -6.44 1.80 10.73
C GLY A 575 -5.73 3.07 10.24
N ARG A 576 -5.88 3.39 8.96
CA ARG A 576 -5.37 4.63 8.37
C ARG A 576 -6.47 5.43 7.70
N LEU A 577 -6.30 6.75 7.64
CA LEU A 577 -7.05 7.62 6.74
C LEU A 577 -6.06 8.26 5.78
N LYS A 578 -6.01 7.75 4.54
CA LYS A 578 -4.85 7.98 3.65
C LYS A 578 -3.58 7.46 4.34
N LEU A 579 -2.63 8.33 4.70
CA LEU A 579 -1.43 7.95 5.43
C LEU A 579 -1.56 8.19 6.95
N ASP A 580 -2.46 9.10 7.35
CA ASP A 580 -2.65 9.50 8.74
C ASP A 580 -3.16 8.33 9.60
N TYR A 581 -2.78 8.31 10.87
CA TYR A 581 -3.30 7.37 11.85
C TYR A 581 -4.82 7.54 12.01
N ASN A 582 -5.55 6.44 12.09
CA ASN A 582 -6.95 6.41 12.51
C ASN A 582 -7.10 5.50 13.74
N TYR A 583 -7.02 6.12 14.91
CA TYR A 583 -7.06 5.44 16.21
C TYR A 583 -8.36 4.65 16.38
N SER A 584 -8.20 3.40 16.82
CA SER A 584 -9.30 2.46 17.03
C SER A 584 -9.33 2.05 18.49
N ILE A 585 -10.46 2.28 19.16
CA ILE A 585 -10.69 1.82 20.53
C ILE A 585 -10.50 0.29 20.59
N GLN A 586 -11.14 -0.43 19.67
CA GLN A 586 -11.21 -1.90 19.71
C GLN A 586 -9.94 -2.62 19.26
N LEU A 587 -9.09 -1.97 18.47
CA LEU A 587 -7.85 -2.58 17.94
C LEU A 587 -6.58 -2.01 18.54
N VAL A 588 -6.63 -0.84 19.19
CA VAL A 588 -5.47 -0.21 19.82
C VAL A 588 -5.63 -0.24 21.33
N TYR A 589 -6.60 0.52 21.86
CA TYR A 589 -6.75 0.69 23.30
C TYR A 589 -7.11 -0.63 23.99
N ASN A 590 -8.15 -1.30 23.49
CA ASN A 590 -8.69 -2.50 24.12
C ASN A 590 -7.78 -3.73 24.01
N THR A 591 -6.79 -3.68 23.12
CA THR A 591 -5.85 -4.77 22.84
C THR A 591 -4.43 -4.42 23.28
N PHE A 592 -4.20 -3.23 23.84
CA PHE A 592 -2.86 -2.83 24.24
C PHE A 592 -2.40 -3.66 25.44
N PRO A 593 -1.30 -4.43 25.31
CA PRO A 593 -0.78 -5.22 26.41
C PRO A 593 0.07 -4.33 27.33
N PHE A 594 -0.30 -4.26 28.61
CA PHE A 594 0.42 -3.50 29.63
C PHE A 594 0.53 -4.33 30.92
N PRO A 595 1.72 -4.39 31.55
CA PRO A 595 1.93 -5.17 32.76
C PRO A 595 1.25 -4.54 33.97
N ASN A 596 1.01 -5.37 35.00
CA ASN A 596 0.65 -4.84 36.30
C ASN A 596 1.85 -4.09 36.89
N ILE A 597 1.63 -2.86 37.34
CA ILE A 597 2.65 -1.98 37.90
C ILE A 597 2.38 -1.68 39.38
N SER A 598 3.45 -1.52 40.15
CA SER A 598 3.41 -1.15 41.57
C SER A 598 2.96 0.30 41.78
N GLN A 599 2.49 0.64 42.97
CA GLN A 599 2.12 2.03 43.30
C GLN A 599 3.29 2.99 43.11
N LYS A 600 4.51 2.59 43.49
CA LYS A 600 5.73 3.39 43.29
C LYS A 600 5.94 3.76 41.81
N GLN A 601 5.73 2.81 40.90
CA GLN A 601 5.83 3.07 39.45
C GLN A 601 4.73 4.01 38.97
N LYS A 602 3.50 3.88 39.49
CA LYS A 602 2.39 4.81 39.18
C LYS A 602 2.72 6.24 39.61
N ASP A 603 3.28 6.40 40.81
CA ASP A 603 3.67 7.70 41.35
C ASP A 603 4.79 8.34 40.50
N GLU A 604 5.80 7.56 40.12
CA GLU A 604 6.89 7.99 39.23
C GLU A 604 6.39 8.40 37.84
N ILE A 605 5.52 7.61 37.22
CA ILE A 605 4.89 7.94 35.93
C ILE A 605 4.10 9.25 36.06
N THR A 606 3.36 9.42 37.16
CA THR A 606 2.55 10.62 37.39
C THR A 606 3.40 11.88 37.50
N GLU A 607 4.55 11.82 38.19
CA GLU A 607 5.51 12.93 38.26
C GLU A 607 6.09 13.27 36.87
N LEU A 608 6.45 12.26 36.09
CA LEU A 608 6.98 12.45 34.73
C LEU A 608 5.93 13.04 33.77
N VAL A 609 4.66 12.66 33.95
CA VAL A 609 3.54 13.23 33.18
C VAL A 609 3.34 14.70 33.49
N TRP A 610 3.47 15.13 34.75
CA TRP A 610 3.48 16.56 35.08
C TRP A 610 4.59 17.29 34.33
N GLY A 611 5.80 16.72 34.26
CA GLY A 611 6.88 17.27 33.45
C GLY A 611 6.50 17.45 31.96
N VAL A 612 5.78 16.49 31.37
CA VAL A 612 5.27 16.62 29.99
C VAL A 612 4.22 17.73 29.86
N LEU A 613 3.31 17.87 30.83
CA LEU A 613 2.26 18.89 30.81
C LEU A 613 2.85 20.30 31.04
N ASP A 614 3.77 20.46 31.97
CA ASP A 614 4.47 21.72 32.25
C ASP A 614 5.25 22.21 31.02
N GLU A 615 5.94 21.31 30.31
CA GLU A 615 6.65 21.65 29.07
C GLU A 615 5.69 22.07 27.94
N ARG A 616 4.46 21.56 27.91
CA ARG A 616 3.44 22.07 26.98
C ARG A 616 3.01 23.48 27.38
N GLU A 617 2.81 23.73 28.66
CA GLU A 617 2.33 25.02 29.18
C GLU A 617 3.33 26.16 28.98
N LYS A 618 4.64 25.88 29.10
CA LYS A 618 5.73 26.82 28.74
C LYS A 618 5.66 27.32 27.29
N HIS A 619 4.88 26.65 26.45
CA HIS A 619 4.69 26.99 25.04
C HIS A 619 3.21 27.17 24.68
N SER A 620 2.42 27.77 25.57
CA SER A 620 0.97 28.00 25.42
C SER A 620 0.56 28.75 24.15
N GLN A 621 1.47 29.50 23.52
CA GLN A 621 1.27 30.17 22.23
C GLN A 621 1.27 29.23 21.01
N LYS A 622 1.73 27.97 21.16
CA LYS A 622 1.79 26.98 20.08
C LYS A 622 0.62 26.00 20.18
N THR A 623 0.12 25.56 19.04
CA THR A 623 -0.87 24.48 18.98
C THR A 623 -0.23 23.13 19.26
N LEU A 624 -1.01 22.12 19.67
CA LEU A 624 -0.49 20.75 19.84
C LEU A 624 0.10 20.19 18.54
N ALA A 625 -0.49 20.52 17.40
CA ALA A 625 0.03 20.14 16.09
C ALA A 625 1.43 20.72 15.83
N GLN A 626 1.68 21.97 16.24
CA GLN A 626 3.00 22.62 16.13
C GLN A 626 3.99 22.10 17.17
N LEU A 627 3.53 21.83 18.40
CA LEU A 627 4.37 21.30 19.48
C LEU A 627 4.87 19.89 19.21
N TYR A 628 4.06 19.07 18.53
CA TYR A 628 4.37 17.67 18.24
C TYR A 628 4.80 17.43 16.79
N ASP A 629 5.10 18.50 16.04
CA ASP A 629 5.83 18.39 14.77
C ASP A 629 7.27 17.93 15.07
N PRO A 630 7.75 16.78 14.55
CA PRO A 630 9.08 16.25 14.85
C PRO A 630 10.22 17.24 14.66
N ASN A 631 10.10 18.13 13.67
CA ASN A 631 11.14 19.09 13.33
C ASN A 631 11.09 20.36 14.20
N LYS A 632 9.99 20.59 14.92
CA LYS A 632 9.74 21.82 15.71
C LYS A 632 9.47 21.55 17.19
N MET A 633 9.41 20.28 17.58
CA MET A 633 9.16 19.86 18.96
C MET A 633 10.25 20.43 19.88
N PRO A 634 9.88 21.18 20.93
CA PRO A 634 10.86 21.75 21.87
C PRO A 634 11.71 20.68 22.54
N GLU A 635 12.99 20.96 22.76
CA GLU A 635 13.92 20.01 23.39
C GLU A 635 13.49 19.61 24.80
N GLY A 636 12.93 20.54 25.59
CA GLY A 636 12.38 20.25 26.91
C GLY A 636 11.25 19.21 26.85
N LEU A 637 10.31 19.38 25.92
CA LEU A 637 9.22 18.43 25.70
C LEU A 637 9.73 17.07 25.17
N LYS A 638 10.73 17.05 24.27
CA LYS A 638 11.35 15.80 23.82
C LYS A 638 11.98 15.03 24.99
N LYS A 639 12.70 15.73 25.85
CA LYS A 639 13.33 15.15 27.05
C LYS A 639 12.29 14.64 28.05
N ALA A 640 11.21 15.38 28.27
CA ALA A 640 10.11 14.95 29.14
C ALA A 640 9.48 13.64 28.66
N HIS A 641 9.18 13.53 27.35
CA HIS A 641 8.70 12.27 26.75
C HIS A 641 9.72 11.15 26.84
N HIS A 642 11.00 11.44 26.58
CA HIS A 642 12.06 10.43 26.69
C HIS A 642 12.18 9.84 28.10
N ASN A 643 12.10 10.68 29.14
CA ASN A 643 12.12 10.22 30.52
C ASN A 643 10.88 9.38 30.85
N LEU A 644 9.70 9.82 30.39
CA LEU A 644 8.45 9.05 30.52
C LEU A 644 8.56 7.69 29.83
N ASP A 645 9.14 7.65 28.62
CA ASP A 645 9.35 6.41 27.88
C ASP A 645 10.25 5.44 28.64
N ILE A 646 11.35 5.93 29.23
CA ILE A 646 12.25 5.08 30.04
C ILE A 646 11.48 4.45 31.21
N ALA A 647 10.70 5.25 31.96
CA ALA A 647 9.93 4.74 33.10
C ALA A 647 8.87 3.71 32.67
N ILE A 648 8.16 3.98 31.56
CA ILE A 648 7.18 3.05 31.01
C ILE A 648 7.85 1.77 30.51
N GLU A 649 8.97 1.85 29.80
CA GLU A 649 9.72 0.69 29.31
C GLU A 649 10.24 -0.19 30.45
N GLN A 650 10.69 0.43 31.55
CA GLN A 650 11.11 -0.27 32.76
C GLN A 650 9.97 -1.04 33.45
N CYS A 651 8.70 -0.67 33.19
CA CYS A 651 7.55 -1.46 33.64
C CYS A 651 7.44 -2.80 32.89
N TYR A 652 7.90 -2.86 31.63
CA TYR A 652 7.90 -4.09 30.84
C TYR A 652 9.11 -4.96 31.15
N ARG A 653 10.31 -4.37 31.18
CA ARG A 653 11.56 -5.09 31.47
C ARG A 653 12.71 -4.13 31.85
N PRO A 654 13.74 -4.60 32.57
CA PRO A 654 14.89 -3.76 32.92
C PRO A 654 15.79 -3.35 31.73
N LYS A 655 15.86 -4.18 30.68
CA LYS A 655 16.68 -3.89 29.49
C LYS A 655 15.99 -2.81 28.62
N PRO A 656 16.66 -1.70 28.29
CA PRO A 656 16.11 -0.68 27.38
C PRO A 656 15.70 -1.26 26.02
N PHE A 657 14.75 -0.62 25.34
CA PHE A 657 14.38 -0.95 23.97
C PHE A 657 15.17 -0.11 22.97
N GLU A 658 15.83 -0.76 22.02
CA GLU A 658 16.70 -0.10 21.03
C GLU A 658 15.91 0.46 19.84
N SER A 659 14.71 -0.08 19.57
CA SER A 659 13.89 0.31 18.41
C SER A 659 12.39 0.06 18.62
N ASP A 660 11.55 0.70 17.79
CA ASP A 660 10.09 0.45 17.79
C ASP A 660 9.77 -1.00 17.38
N GLU A 661 10.66 -1.66 16.64
CA GLU A 661 10.56 -3.08 16.31
C GLU A 661 10.73 -3.97 17.54
N GLU A 662 11.75 -3.72 18.36
CA GLU A 662 11.96 -4.49 19.59
C GLU A 662 10.78 -4.27 20.57
N ARG A 663 10.22 -3.05 20.61
CA ARG A 663 8.99 -2.75 21.36
C ARG A 663 7.82 -3.60 20.85
N LEU A 664 7.60 -3.63 19.53
CA LEU A 664 6.51 -4.39 18.93
C LEU A 664 6.66 -5.90 19.13
N GLU A 665 7.86 -6.46 18.95
CA GLU A 665 8.12 -7.88 19.19
C GLU A 665 7.75 -8.26 20.63
N TYR A 666 8.14 -7.45 21.61
CA TYR A 666 7.78 -7.67 23.01
C TYR A 666 6.28 -7.53 23.27
N LEU A 667 5.65 -6.49 22.71
CA LEU A 667 4.22 -6.24 22.86
C LEU A 667 3.38 -7.37 22.26
N PHE A 668 3.73 -7.91 21.08
CA PHE A 668 3.01 -9.03 20.50
C PHE A 668 3.09 -10.28 21.37
N LYS A 669 4.29 -10.63 21.86
CA LYS A 669 4.47 -11.74 22.78
C LYS A 669 3.62 -11.57 24.05
N MET A 670 3.63 -10.37 24.62
CA MET A 670 2.83 -10.09 25.82
C MET A 670 1.32 -10.13 25.54
N TYR A 671 0.89 -9.63 24.38
CA TYR A 671 -0.50 -9.71 23.94
C TYR A 671 -0.97 -11.16 23.89
N GLU A 672 -0.18 -12.06 23.28
CA GLU A 672 -0.43 -13.50 23.24
C GLU A 672 -0.58 -14.10 24.65
N GLU A 673 0.39 -13.84 25.54
CA GLU A 673 0.34 -14.29 26.94
C GLU A 673 -0.88 -13.76 27.72
N MET A 674 -1.46 -12.62 27.32
CA MET A 674 -2.64 -12.02 27.96
C MET A 674 -3.97 -12.51 27.37
N ILE A 675 -3.99 -13.04 26.14
CA ILE A 675 -5.22 -13.59 25.53
C ILE A 675 -5.40 -15.09 25.79
N ASP A 676 -4.31 -15.80 26.09
CA ASP A 676 -4.33 -17.24 26.43
C ASP A 676 -4.74 -17.51 27.90
N LYS A 677 -4.85 -16.45 28.71
CA LYS A 677 -5.37 -16.47 30.09
C LYS A 677 -6.85 -16.14 30.12
#